data_AF-K5WVJ8-F1
#
_entry.id   AF-K5WVJ8-F1
#
_cell.length_a   1.000
_cell.length_b   1.000
_cell.length_c   1.000
_cell.angle_alpha   90.00
_cell.angle_beta   90.00
_cell.angle_gamma   90.00
#
_symmetry.space_group_name_H-M   'P 1'
#
loop_
_entity.id
_entity.type
_entity.pdbx_description
1 polymer ?
#
loop_
_entity_poly.entity_id
_entity_poly.type
_entity_poly.pdbx_seq_one_letter_code
_entity_poly.pdbx_strand_id
1 'polypeptide(L)'
;MSIVGLPVGALDPAQPARLLSSPGSKLSFATFHPLTASCGLQRAQLRGDELCSKKRVVIETLPAGESFWRWIPRAKGMENADDEGEWPRVVDICGQLVMCSQDQWDIHKLDPEYDCTVQPAPTLSTITRRSSKTTNGAPQTLPAKAKRPYVEDSSDEDLPMPGNIKKKRHAPVEQEAEGDNGYDDDFSDSDEEVEMMVENVASFTAAREARRKRTEENRRKRREKLATTKTKQTQSPNEVQDLSMLDLTITDTQPTEETQPSPYSNPSYASQLPLHTSQPPHTGTGHPTNTAEDYTGGTRPNKRQRRSAHSNSDVIFIIGLEAVGSQMSDSPPAGDGSSNPPVFKRTRDTQDVPPSKRPRHTQSPSSMRQEYAKKKSGHERFKQGKYNERLEKMRQERERIFAETLRAEMPPGWRSTGSSTSSTTNEPLPEEDPISLEEKIRRMKEINEYERERREREEAQRRAEAAEAEKKYKQEEALRREREKTERLRQERERKEEQRWKQQQEEKEQRRRQQEGEQRRQQEERYSYGPWTTQRALERYKTLAEAFDAVQFSLENPVSFGAVPWPVLHKPSRFTVEDVDWTAVEAFFAAVRTHMRAADYKTFVEKGHRRFHPDRWRARRVLQSVEDDELRACLEVAANTVAQAITPLWREVKST
;
A
#
# COMPACT_ATOMS: atom_id res chain seq x y z
N MET A 1 4.45 32.46 22.78
CA MET A 1 3.67 32.77 21.56
C MET A 1 2.29 33.22 21.98
N SER A 2 1.96 34.50 21.80
CA SER A 2 0.60 34.99 22.07
C SER A 2 -0.30 34.57 20.90
N ILE A 3 -1.27 33.70 21.16
CA ILE A 3 -2.25 33.23 20.18
C ILE A 3 -3.36 34.29 20.12
N VAL A 4 -3.13 35.37 19.36
CA VAL A 4 -4.17 36.39 19.15
C VAL A 4 -4.89 36.05 17.85
N GLY A 5 -6.05 35.39 17.97
CA GLY A 5 -6.93 35.13 16.84
C GLY A 5 -7.61 36.41 16.35
N LEU A 6 -7.74 36.57 15.03
CA LEU A 6 -8.55 37.64 14.43
C LEU A 6 -10.04 37.41 14.74
N PRO A 7 -10.83 38.47 14.99
CA PRO A 7 -12.25 38.33 15.27
C PRO A 7 -12.99 37.77 14.04
N VAL A 8 -13.70 36.66 14.24
CA VAL A 8 -14.60 36.08 13.22
C VAL A 8 -15.68 37.11 12.89
N GLY A 9 -15.99 37.27 11.61
CA GLY A 9 -17.03 38.19 11.14
C GLY A 9 -16.59 39.62 10.87
N ALA A 10 -15.28 39.89 10.78
CA ALA A 10 -14.77 41.22 10.39
C ALA A 10 -15.23 41.66 8.99
N LEU A 11 -15.44 40.71 8.05
CA LEU A 11 -15.93 40.98 6.69
C LEU A 11 -17.40 40.58 6.47
N ASP A 12 -17.87 39.54 7.15
CA ASP A 12 -19.28 39.11 7.14
C ASP A 12 -19.78 38.97 8.58
N PRO A 13 -20.57 39.93 9.10
CA PRO A 13 -21.10 39.89 10.45
C PRO A 13 -21.95 38.65 10.79
N ALA A 14 -22.47 37.93 9.79
CA ALA A 14 -23.25 36.71 10.00
C ALA A 14 -22.37 35.45 10.18
N GLN A 15 -21.09 35.52 9.82
CA GLN A 15 -20.16 34.40 9.86
C GLN A 15 -19.97 33.76 11.25
N PRO A 16 -19.92 34.50 12.37
CA PRO A 16 -19.80 33.89 13.70
C PRO A 16 -20.93 32.90 14.00
N ALA A 17 -22.16 33.20 13.56
CA ALA A 17 -23.32 32.35 13.79
C ALA A 17 -23.28 31.03 13.00
N ARG A 18 -22.54 30.99 11.87
CA ARG A 18 -22.35 29.79 11.05
C ARG A 18 -21.14 28.96 11.45
N LEU A 19 -20.07 29.63 11.91
CA LEU A 19 -18.78 29.00 12.16
C LEU A 19 -18.59 28.51 13.59
N LEU A 20 -19.06 29.28 14.58
CA LEU A 20 -18.86 29.01 15.99
C LEU A 20 -19.92 28.04 16.50
N SER A 21 -19.49 27.08 17.32
CA SER A 21 -20.39 26.14 18.00
C SER A 21 -21.21 26.80 19.11
N SER A 22 -20.75 27.92 19.66
CA SER A 22 -21.42 28.68 20.70
C SER A 22 -21.13 30.19 20.58
N PRO A 23 -22.09 31.07 20.95
CA PRO A 23 -21.85 32.50 21.00
C PRO A 23 -20.69 32.84 21.96
N GLY A 24 -19.77 33.68 21.51
CA GLY A 24 -18.62 34.11 22.32
C GLY A 24 -17.40 33.18 22.26
N SER A 25 -17.47 32.05 21.53
CA SER A 25 -16.30 31.22 21.25
C SER A 25 -15.23 32.00 20.47
N LYS A 26 -13.96 31.63 20.68
CA LYS A 26 -12.81 32.20 19.97
C LYS A 26 -12.16 31.14 19.08
N LEU A 27 -11.80 31.51 17.85
CA LEU A 27 -11.00 30.66 16.96
C LEU A 27 -9.52 31.03 17.04
N SER A 28 -8.69 30.01 17.15
CA SER A 28 -7.22 30.09 17.11
C SER A 28 -6.70 29.18 16.02
N PHE A 29 -5.64 29.58 15.33
CA PHE A 29 -5.08 28.82 14.21
C PHE A 29 -3.68 28.32 14.55
N ALA A 30 -3.40 27.06 14.22
CA ALA A 30 -2.08 26.47 14.43
C ALA A 30 -1.65 25.64 13.21
N THR A 31 -0.34 25.59 12.99
CA THR A 31 0.23 24.65 12.01
C THR A 31 0.42 23.30 12.70
N PHE A 32 -0.25 22.27 12.21
CA PHE A 32 -0.04 20.92 12.69
C PHE A 32 1.28 20.39 12.16
N HIS A 33 2.19 20.11 13.09
CA HIS A 33 3.40 19.38 12.78
C HIS A 33 3.19 17.90 13.19
N PRO A 34 3.35 16.92 12.28
CA PRO A 34 3.17 15.51 12.64
C PRO A 34 4.03 15.07 13.85
N LEU A 35 5.21 15.69 14.00
CA LEU A 35 6.10 15.43 15.14
C LEU A 35 5.60 16.00 16.48
N THR A 36 4.79 17.06 16.50
CA THR A 36 4.28 17.60 17.77
C THR A 36 3.11 16.77 18.32
N ALA A 37 2.34 16.13 17.43
CA ALA A 37 1.27 15.21 17.85
C ALA A 37 1.77 13.79 18.17
N SER A 38 2.94 13.40 17.62
CA SER A 38 3.55 12.09 17.85
C SER A 38 4.50 12.14 19.04
N CYS A 39 3.98 12.38 20.25
CA CYS A 39 4.79 12.33 21.46
C CYS A 39 5.15 10.86 21.76
N GLY A 40 6.34 10.43 21.30
CA GLY A 40 6.95 9.16 21.67
C GLY A 40 6.98 8.11 20.55
N LEU A 41 8.20 7.75 20.16
CA LEU A 41 8.64 6.44 19.65
C LEU A 41 8.60 6.05 18.17
N GLN A 42 8.16 6.88 17.20
CA GLN A 42 8.33 6.49 15.78
C GLN A 42 8.87 7.62 14.90
N ARG A 43 10.20 7.81 14.95
CA ARG A 43 10.94 8.75 14.09
C ARG A 43 11.40 8.14 12.76
N ALA A 44 11.16 6.85 12.52
CA ALA A 44 11.66 6.15 11.33
C ALA A 44 10.49 5.73 10.44
N GLN A 45 10.53 6.13 9.16
CA GLN A 45 9.77 5.61 8.01
C GLN A 45 8.58 6.40 7.45
N LEU A 46 8.38 7.66 7.82
CA LEU A 46 7.55 8.54 6.98
C LEU A 46 8.39 9.08 5.81
N ARG A 47 8.64 8.22 4.80
CA ARG A 47 9.21 8.60 3.49
C ARG A 47 8.07 8.96 2.54
N GLY A 48 8.00 10.22 2.15
CA GLY A 48 7.17 10.68 1.04
C GLY A 48 6.97 12.19 1.07
N ASP A 49 7.23 12.86 -0.05
CA ASP A 49 7.07 14.31 -0.28
C ASP A 49 5.68 14.87 0.07
N GLU A 50 4.69 14.03 0.40
CA GLU A 50 3.34 14.45 0.83
C GLU A 50 3.28 14.98 2.27
N LEU A 51 4.36 14.89 3.05
CA LEU A 51 4.39 15.26 4.48
C LEU A 51 4.67 16.74 4.76
N CYS A 52 4.97 17.55 3.75
CA CYS A 52 5.34 18.96 3.96
C CYS A 52 4.32 20.00 3.46
N SER A 53 3.11 19.61 3.01
CA SER A 53 2.03 20.59 3.01
C SER A 53 1.68 20.84 4.48
N LYS A 54 2.12 21.97 5.05
CA LYS A 54 1.85 22.39 6.43
C LYS A 54 0.34 22.38 6.67
N LYS A 55 -0.20 21.26 7.15
CA LYS A 55 -1.64 21.14 7.43
C LYS A 55 -1.96 22.08 8.58
N ARG A 56 -2.98 22.91 8.42
CA ARG A 56 -3.43 23.82 9.47
C ARG A 56 -4.65 23.25 10.19
N VAL A 57 -4.70 23.50 11.49
CA VAL A 57 -5.83 23.18 12.36
C VAL A 57 -6.40 24.47 12.94
N VAL A 58 -7.71 24.50 13.11
CA VAL A 58 -8.40 25.52 13.88
C VAL A 58 -8.77 24.94 15.24
N ILE A 59 -8.54 25.70 16.29
CA ILE A 59 -8.87 25.39 17.68
C ILE A 59 -9.95 26.38 18.09
N GLU A 60 -11.14 25.88 18.41
CA GLU A 60 -12.24 26.67 18.96
C GLU A 60 -12.21 26.55 20.48
N THR A 61 -12.08 27.67 21.18
CA THR A 61 -12.14 27.77 22.64
C THR A 61 -13.48 28.36 23.05
N LEU A 62 -14.27 27.57 23.78
CA LEU A 62 -15.55 28.00 24.34
C LEU A 62 -15.34 29.05 25.44
N PRO A 63 -16.37 29.87 25.76
CA PRO A 63 -16.33 30.76 26.92
C PRO A 63 -16.08 30.04 28.25
N ALA A 64 -16.42 28.75 28.33
CA ALA A 64 -16.18 27.90 29.50
C ALA A 64 -14.71 27.42 29.63
N GLY A 65 -13.84 27.72 28.66
CA GLY A 65 -12.43 27.30 28.65
C GLY A 65 -12.15 25.96 27.95
N GLU A 66 -13.19 25.18 27.62
CA GLU A 66 -13.05 23.97 26.81
C GLU A 66 -12.56 24.29 25.40
N SER A 67 -11.76 23.40 24.81
CA SER A 67 -11.22 23.60 23.46
C SER A 67 -11.40 22.37 22.59
N PHE A 68 -11.86 22.59 21.36
CA PHE A 68 -11.97 21.56 20.32
C PHE A 68 -11.14 21.96 19.12
N TRP A 69 -10.69 21.00 18.32
CA TRP A 69 -9.94 21.30 17.11
C TRP A 69 -10.49 20.55 15.90
N ARG A 70 -10.37 21.16 14.72
CA ARG A 70 -10.72 20.55 13.43
C ARG A 70 -9.72 20.94 12.35
N TRP A 71 -9.61 20.10 11.33
CA TRP A 71 -8.76 20.39 10.17
C TRP A 71 -9.38 21.50 9.32
N ILE A 72 -8.53 22.40 8.83
CA ILE A 72 -8.94 23.42 7.87
C ILE A 72 -9.00 22.78 6.49
N PRO A 73 -10.15 22.84 5.78
CA PRO A 73 -10.26 22.31 4.42
C PRO A 73 -9.23 22.95 3.49
N ARG A 74 -8.75 22.19 2.50
CA ARG A 74 -7.96 22.77 1.41
C ARG A 74 -8.87 23.61 0.52
N ALA A 75 -8.37 24.76 0.05
CA ALA A 75 -9.06 25.51 -0.99
C ALA A 75 -9.11 24.70 -2.30
N LYS A 76 -10.08 25.02 -3.16
CA LYS A 76 -10.19 24.44 -4.50
C LYS A 76 -9.06 25.02 -5.37
N GLY A 77 -8.01 24.24 -5.62
CA GLY A 77 -6.96 24.61 -6.58
C GLY A 77 -7.42 24.37 -8.01
N MET A 78 -7.11 25.28 -8.93
CA MET A 78 -7.14 24.96 -10.36
C MET A 78 -5.97 24.01 -10.70
N GLU A 79 -6.12 23.24 -11.77
CA GLU A 79 -5.08 22.34 -12.29
C GLU A 79 -3.75 23.14 -12.39
N ASN A 80 -2.71 22.72 -11.65
CA ASN A 80 -1.38 23.35 -11.48
C ASN A 80 -1.19 24.39 -10.35
N ALA A 81 -2.16 24.60 -9.44
CA ALA A 81 -1.99 25.46 -8.26
C ALA A 81 -1.94 24.62 -6.97
N ASP A 82 -0.79 23.99 -6.69
CA ASP A 82 -0.63 23.10 -5.52
C ASP A 82 -0.31 23.83 -4.20
N ASP A 83 0.09 25.11 -4.27
CA ASP A 83 0.47 25.92 -3.11
C ASP A 83 -0.46 27.13 -2.93
N GLU A 84 -0.92 27.36 -1.70
CA GLU A 84 -1.69 28.55 -1.34
C GLU A 84 -0.80 29.82 -1.33
N GLY A 85 0.52 29.65 -1.40
CA GLY A 85 1.50 30.74 -1.51
C GLY A 85 1.80 31.43 -0.18
N GLU A 86 2.50 32.56 -0.25
CA GLU A 86 2.87 33.37 0.91
C GLU A 86 1.72 34.30 1.36
N TRP A 87 1.66 34.59 2.66
CA TRP A 87 0.64 35.42 3.31
C TRP A 87 1.31 36.52 4.16
N PRO A 88 0.72 37.72 4.30
CA PRO A 88 -0.58 38.16 3.77
C PRO A 88 -0.56 38.44 2.26
N ARG A 89 -1.71 38.34 1.60
CA ARG A 89 -1.83 38.62 0.16
C ARG A 89 -3.17 39.24 -0.22
N VAL A 90 -3.23 39.85 -1.40
CA VAL A 90 -4.48 40.39 -1.95
C VAL A 90 -5.34 39.24 -2.47
N VAL A 91 -6.59 39.19 -2.00
CA VAL A 91 -7.60 38.19 -2.36
C VAL A 91 -8.84 38.93 -2.83
N ASP A 92 -9.47 38.44 -3.90
CA ASP A 92 -10.77 38.95 -4.35
C ASP A 92 -11.90 38.26 -3.55
N ILE A 93 -12.52 39.00 -2.63
CA ILE A 93 -13.62 38.52 -1.78
C ILE A 93 -14.91 39.12 -2.32
N CYS A 94 -15.71 38.30 -3.01
CA CYS A 94 -17.00 38.69 -3.60
C CYS A 94 -16.93 39.94 -4.51
N GLY A 95 -15.83 40.12 -5.26
CA GLY A 95 -15.61 41.26 -6.15
C GLY A 95 -14.83 42.41 -5.51
N GLN A 96 -14.41 42.29 -4.24
CA GLN A 96 -13.63 43.31 -3.53
C GLN A 96 -12.22 42.81 -3.25
N LEU A 97 -11.21 43.60 -3.64
CA LEU A 97 -9.81 43.29 -3.37
C LEU A 97 -9.45 43.64 -1.93
N VAL A 98 -9.15 42.62 -1.13
CA VAL A 98 -8.83 42.78 0.30
C VAL A 98 -7.46 42.16 0.58
N MET A 99 -6.62 42.88 1.33
CA MET A 99 -5.40 42.31 1.90
C MET A 99 -5.78 41.32 3.00
N CYS A 100 -5.67 40.03 2.71
CA CYS A 100 -6.15 38.96 3.56
C CYS A 100 -4.96 38.29 4.26
N SER A 101 -5.06 38.07 5.58
CA SER A 101 -4.10 37.26 6.32
C SER A 101 -4.39 35.76 6.12
N GLN A 102 -3.43 34.90 6.46
CA GLN A 102 -3.63 33.45 6.34
C GLN A 102 -4.79 32.95 7.23
N ASP A 103 -4.93 33.50 8.42
CA ASP A 103 -6.00 33.15 9.36
C ASP A 103 -7.36 33.63 8.85
N GLN A 104 -7.42 34.82 8.27
CA GLN A 104 -8.65 35.33 7.67
C GLN A 104 -9.09 34.48 6.46
N TRP A 105 -8.14 34.02 5.64
CA TRP A 105 -8.42 33.07 4.56
C TRP A 105 -8.93 31.73 5.09
N ASP A 106 -8.30 31.20 6.14
CA ASP A 106 -8.70 29.96 6.78
C ASP A 106 -10.11 30.04 7.41
N ILE A 107 -10.48 31.19 8.00
CA ILE A 107 -11.84 31.45 8.49
C ILE A 107 -12.86 31.27 7.36
N HIS A 108 -12.60 31.79 6.16
CA HIS A 108 -13.52 31.65 5.02
C HIS A 108 -13.55 30.24 4.45
N LYS A 109 -12.43 29.48 4.48
CA LYS A 109 -12.40 28.07 4.07
C LYS A 109 -13.24 27.16 4.98
N LEU A 110 -13.42 27.54 6.24
CA LEU A 110 -14.25 26.81 7.19
C LEU A 110 -15.75 27.06 6.97
N ASP A 111 -16.11 28.15 6.30
CA ASP A 111 -17.50 28.60 6.17
C ASP A 111 -18.17 27.92 4.98
N PRO A 112 -19.21 27.10 5.21
CA PRO A 112 -19.88 26.36 4.14
C PRO A 112 -20.57 27.27 3.12
N GLU A 113 -20.79 28.55 3.45
CA GLU A 113 -21.41 29.53 2.56
C GLU A 113 -20.43 30.13 1.55
N TYR A 114 -19.11 29.92 1.71
CA TYR A 114 -18.10 30.44 0.79
C TYR A 114 -17.38 29.32 0.02
N ASP A 115 -16.92 29.67 -1.17
CA ASP A 115 -16.03 28.87 -2.00
C ASP A 115 -14.72 29.62 -2.19
N CYS A 116 -13.65 29.07 -1.61
CA CYS A 116 -12.30 29.58 -1.74
C CYS A 116 -11.56 28.84 -2.86
N THR A 117 -11.12 29.58 -3.87
CA THR A 117 -10.38 29.05 -5.02
C THR A 117 -8.98 29.66 -5.12
N VAL A 118 -7.96 28.81 -5.27
CA VAL A 118 -6.58 29.24 -5.52
C VAL A 118 -6.33 29.24 -7.01
N GLN A 119 -5.98 30.41 -7.53
CA GLN A 119 -5.68 30.64 -8.93
C GLN A 119 -4.16 30.69 -9.12
N PRO A 120 -3.62 30.20 -10.26
CA PRO A 120 -2.20 30.33 -10.56
C PRO A 120 -1.84 31.81 -10.81
N ALA A 121 -0.65 32.22 -10.35
CA ALA A 121 -0.13 33.55 -10.64
C ALA A 121 -0.12 33.80 -12.16
N PRO A 122 -0.54 34.98 -12.64
CA PRO A 122 -0.77 36.23 -11.90
C PRO A 122 -2.21 36.42 -11.39
N THR A 123 -3.09 35.44 -11.55
CA THR A 123 -4.51 35.59 -11.19
C THR A 123 -4.67 35.55 -9.67
N LEU A 124 -5.41 36.51 -9.11
CA LEU A 124 -5.64 36.57 -7.67
C LEU A 124 -6.53 35.41 -7.23
N SER A 125 -6.28 34.89 -6.02
CA SER A 125 -7.19 33.92 -5.41
C SER A 125 -8.51 34.59 -5.07
N THR A 126 -9.60 33.81 -5.12
CA THR A 126 -10.96 34.34 -5.03
C THR A 126 -11.74 33.63 -3.92
N ILE A 127 -12.55 34.39 -3.18
CA ILE A 127 -13.56 33.89 -2.26
C ILE A 127 -14.91 34.31 -2.82
N THR A 128 -15.72 33.35 -3.24
CA THR A 128 -17.06 33.60 -3.79
C THR A 128 -18.12 33.07 -2.83
N ARG A 129 -19.19 33.82 -2.60
CA ARG A 129 -20.34 33.29 -1.86
C ARG A 129 -20.98 32.21 -2.72
N ARG A 130 -21.17 31.02 -2.17
CA ARG A 130 -21.95 29.97 -2.84
C ARG A 130 -23.34 30.52 -3.02
N SER A 131 -23.83 30.54 -4.26
CA SER A 131 -25.25 30.76 -4.48
C SER A 131 -25.97 29.63 -3.75
N SER A 132 -26.71 29.97 -2.70
CA SER A 132 -27.68 29.04 -2.14
C SER A 132 -28.57 28.71 -3.32
N LYS A 133 -28.40 27.51 -3.88
CA LYS A 133 -29.26 27.01 -4.92
C LYS A 133 -30.60 26.85 -4.22
N THR A 134 -31.40 27.91 -4.23
CA THR A 134 -32.73 27.93 -3.64
C THR A 134 -33.43 26.78 -4.30
N THR A 135 -33.61 25.70 -3.55
CA THR A 135 -34.50 24.59 -3.90
C THR A 135 -35.93 25.11 -3.79
N ASN A 136 -36.25 26.19 -4.51
CA ASN A 136 -37.59 26.63 -4.87
C ASN A 136 -38.07 25.79 -6.06
N GLY A 137 -37.85 24.48 -5.98
CA GLY A 137 -38.61 23.52 -6.77
C GLY A 137 -39.90 23.28 -6.03
N ALA A 138 -40.97 23.96 -6.47
CA ALA A 138 -42.34 23.59 -6.13
C ALA A 138 -42.53 22.07 -6.31
N PRO A 139 -43.38 21.41 -5.51
CA PRO A 139 -43.57 19.96 -5.56
C PRO A 139 -44.24 19.59 -6.90
N GLN A 140 -43.44 19.32 -7.92
CA GLN A 140 -43.93 18.70 -9.15
C GLN A 140 -44.12 17.21 -8.88
N THR A 141 -45.39 16.86 -8.68
CA THR A 141 -45.92 15.51 -8.87
C THR A 141 -45.46 14.98 -10.23
N LEU A 142 -44.60 13.96 -10.23
CA LEU A 142 -44.33 13.15 -11.41
C LEU A 142 -44.65 11.67 -11.13
N PRO A 143 -45.10 10.94 -12.17
CA PRO A 143 -45.87 9.72 -12.03
C PRO A 143 -44.99 8.49 -11.77
N ALA A 144 -45.60 7.54 -11.07
CA ALA A 144 -45.09 6.24 -10.74
C ALA A 144 -44.54 5.48 -11.96
N LYS A 145 -43.33 4.90 -11.80
CA LYS A 145 -42.96 3.50 -12.14
C LYS A 145 -41.44 3.34 -12.14
N ALA A 146 -40.88 2.76 -11.09
CA ALA A 146 -39.78 1.77 -11.18
C ALA A 146 -39.48 1.23 -9.78
N LYS A 147 -39.83 -0.05 -9.59
CA LYS A 147 -39.69 -0.83 -8.37
C LYS A 147 -38.22 -0.91 -7.92
N ARG A 148 -37.94 -0.52 -6.67
CA ARG A 148 -36.84 -1.05 -5.87
C ARG A 148 -37.42 -1.66 -4.59
N PRO A 149 -36.85 -2.76 -4.07
CA PRO A 149 -37.50 -3.60 -3.08
C PRO A 149 -37.41 -3.00 -1.68
N TYR A 150 -38.58 -3.01 -1.05
CA TYR A 150 -38.94 -2.75 0.33
C TYR A 150 -38.28 -3.79 1.27
N VAL A 151 -37.68 -3.33 2.37
CA VAL A 151 -37.43 -4.12 3.58
C VAL A 151 -38.00 -3.31 4.74
N GLU A 152 -38.88 -3.97 5.46
CA GLU A 152 -39.79 -3.46 6.48
C GLU A 152 -39.07 -2.85 7.68
N ASP A 153 -39.57 -1.67 8.05
CA ASP A 153 -39.51 -1.12 9.41
C ASP A 153 -40.79 -1.58 10.10
N SER A 154 -40.64 -2.37 11.17
CA SER A 154 -41.72 -2.90 11.99
C SER A 154 -41.78 -2.10 13.27
N SER A 155 -42.65 -1.11 13.31
CA SER A 155 -43.13 -0.47 14.53
C SER A 155 -44.23 -1.33 15.16
N ASP A 156 -44.00 -1.82 16.38
CA ASP A 156 -45.08 -2.21 17.28
C ASP A 156 -44.82 -1.57 18.65
N GLU A 157 -45.89 -1.03 19.20
CA GLU A 157 -45.98 -0.15 20.35
C GLU A 157 -45.89 -0.90 21.69
N ASP A 158 -45.74 -0.09 22.74
CA ASP A 158 -46.05 -0.39 24.14
C ASP A 158 -45.14 -1.38 24.89
N LEU A 159 -44.33 -0.84 25.80
CA LEU A 159 -44.42 -1.08 27.25
C LEU A 159 -43.39 -0.21 28.03
N PRO A 160 -43.67 0.17 29.30
CA PRO A 160 -42.99 1.25 30.02
C PRO A 160 -41.85 0.80 30.96
N MET A 161 -41.09 1.79 31.47
CA MET A 161 -40.16 1.80 32.64
C MET A 161 -38.64 1.79 32.32
N PRO A 162 -37.75 2.14 33.28
CA PRO A 162 -37.75 3.27 34.23
C PRO A 162 -36.38 3.98 34.38
N GLY A 163 -36.38 5.13 35.06
CA GLY A 163 -35.46 5.37 36.19
C GLY A 163 -34.03 5.87 35.93
N ASN A 164 -33.88 7.19 36.03
CA ASN A 164 -32.76 7.95 36.62
C ASN A 164 -31.60 7.17 37.27
N ILE A 165 -30.35 7.41 36.84
CA ILE A 165 -29.20 7.54 37.77
C ILE A 165 -28.31 8.72 37.34
N LYS A 166 -28.38 9.77 38.15
CA LYS A 166 -27.48 10.92 38.18
C LYS A 166 -26.08 10.45 38.59
N LYS A 167 -25.03 10.85 37.87
CA LYS A 167 -23.66 10.84 38.40
C LYS A 167 -23.14 12.28 38.50
N LYS A 168 -23.31 12.83 39.71
CA LYS A 168 -22.54 13.97 40.24
C LYS A 168 -21.05 13.61 40.17
N ARG A 169 -20.23 14.48 39.59
CA ARG A 169 -18.79 14.52 39.87
C ARG A 169 -18.51 15.73 40.75
N HIS A 170 -18.00 15.44 41.94
CA HIS A 170 -17.44 16.41 42.88
C HIS A 170 -16.11 16.94 42.33
N ALA A 171 -15.91 18.24 42.55
CA ALA A 171 -14.65 18.97 42.38
C ALA A 171 -13.67 18.71 43.54
N PRO A 172 -12.38 18.95 43.31
CA PRO A 172 -11.51 19.67 44.26
C PRO A 172 -10.91 20.91 43.55
N VAL A 173 -11.13 22.15 43.99
CA VAL A 173 -10.45 22.88 45.08
C VAL A 173 -8.93 22.67 45.05
N GLU A 174 -8.21 23.65 44.49
CA GLU A 174 -6.82 24.05 44.75
C GLU A 174 -6.67 25.45 44.09
N GLN A 175 -6.66 26.55 44.82
CA GLN A 175 -5.65 27.08 45.75
C GLN A 175 -4.44 27.66 45.00
N GLU A 176 -4.33 28.98 45.11
CA GLU A 176 -3.34 29.87 44.49
C GLU A 176 -1.91 29.54 44.94
N ALA A 177 -0.96 29.58 44.00
CA ALA A 177 0.45 29.85 44.30
C ALA A 177 1.14 30.41 43.06
N GLU A 178 1.51 31.68 43.18
CA GLU A 178 2.44 32.41 42.33
C GLU A 178 3.88 31.87 42.48
N GLY A 179 4.73 32.18 41.50
CA GLY A 179 6.16 31.87 41.46
C GLY A 179 6.57 31.56 40.02
N ASP A 180 6.82 32.54 39.17
CA ASP A 180 8.01 33.41 39.18
C ASP A 180 9.30 32.66 39.54
N ASN A 181 10.03 32.25 38.49
CA ASN A 181 11.48 32.22 38.48
C ASN A 181 11.94 31.99 37.04
N GLY A 182 12.31 33.09 36.39
CA GLY A 182 13.20 33.05 35.25
C GLY A 182 14.59 32.61 35.69
N TYR A 183 15.21 31.75 34.88
CA TYR A 183 16.66 31.65 34.79
C TYR A 183 16.99 31.37 33.33
N ASP A 184 17.51 32.42 32.69
CA ASP A 184 18.52 32.30 31.64
C ASP A 184 19.65 31.42 32.18
N ASP A 185 20.03 30.38 31.44
CA ASP A 185 21.42 29.92 31.50
C ASP A 185 21.89 29.50 30.12
N ASP A 186 22.87 30.28 29.70
CA ASP A 186 23.70 30.24 28.52
C ASP A 186 24.80 29.22 28.79
N PHE A 187 24.84 28.12 28.04
CA PHE A 187 26.00 27.22 28.08
C PHE A 187 26.40 26.80 26.66
N SER A 188 27.22 27.67 26.09
CA SER A 188 28.55 27.40 25.53
C SER A 188 28.80 25.97 25.03
N ASP A 189 28.93 25.91 23.70
CA ASP A 189 30.02 25.29 22.96
C ASP A 189 31.17 24.73 23.83
N SER A 190 31.32 23.41 23.80
CA SER A 190 32.50 22.71 24.30
C SER A 190 32.68 21.44 23.46
N ASP A 191 33.47 21.62 22.40
CA ASP A 191 34.22 20.55 21.76
C ASP A 191 35.16 19.92 22.80
N GLU A 192 34.83 18.73 23.29
CA GLU A 192 35.81 17.91 24.00
C GLU A 192 35.67 16.43 23.65
N GLU A 193 36.79 15.91 23.18
CA GLU A 193 37.02 14.56 22.69
C GLU A 193 36.64 13.51 23.74
N VAL A 194 35.73 12.60 23.38
CA VAL A 194 35.70 11.26 23.98
C VAL A 194 35.71 10.22 22.87
N GLU A 195 36.92 9.93 22.43
CA GLU A 195 37.31 8.67 21.83
C GLU A 195 37.02 7.56 22.86
N MET A 196 35.95 6.78 22.66
CA MET A 196 35.77 5.39 23.13
C MET A 196 34.30 4.95 22.96
N MET A 197 33.99 4.26 21.86
CA MET A 197 33.02 3.14 21.79
C MET A 197 33.06 2.53 20.38
N VAL A 198 34.13 1.77 20.13
CA VAL A 198 34.28 0.90 18.97
C VAL A 198 33.56 -0.40 19.29
N GLU A 199 32.36 -0.63 18.72
CA GLU A 199 31.86 -1.98 18.39
C GLU A 199 30.53 -2.06 17.62
N ASN A 200 30.00 -0.96 17.05
CA ASN A 200 28.78 -1.06 16.21
C ASN A 200 28.83 -0.30 14.86
N VAL A 201 30.03 0.00 14.39
CA VAL A 201 30.26 0.71 13.11
C VAL A 201 30.20 -0.24 11.90
N ALA A 202 30.36 -1.55 12.10
CA ALA A 202 30.39 -2.54 11.02
C ALA A 202 29.06 -2.66 10.25
N SER A 203 27.90 -2.43 10.90
CA SER A 203 26.61 -2.52 10.21
C SER A 203 26.30 -1.27 9.35
N PHE A 204 26.74 -0.09 9.81
CA PHE A 204 26.57 1.16 9.07
C PHE A 204 27.53 1.26 7.87
N THR A 205 28.76 0.73 7.99
CA THR A 205 29.71 0.69 6.86
C THR A 205 29.24 -0.28 5.78
N ALA A 206 28.72 -1.46 6.14
CA ALA A 206 28.17 -2.42 5.19
C ALA A 206 26.98 -1.86 4.40
N ALA A 207 26.05 -1.15 5.07
CA ALA A 207 24.91 -0.51 4.42
C ALA A 207 25.34 0.65 3.48
N ARG A 208 26.35 1.42 3.89
CA ARG A 208 26.93 2.50 3.08
C ARG A 208 27.66 1.96 1.85
N GLU A 209 28.38 0.85 2.00
CA GLU A 209 29.10 0.17 0.92
C GLU A 209 28.14 -0.48 -0.09
N ALA A 210 27.06 -1.11 0.38
CA ALA A 210 26.00 -1.62 -0.48
C ALA A 210 25.32 -0.50 -1.30
N ARG A 211 25.09 0.67 -0.69
CA ARG A 211 24.55 1.84 -1.39
C ARG A 211 25.54 2.40 -2.42
N ARG A 212 26.85 2.39 -2.13
CA ARG A 212 27.91 2.79 -3.06
C ARG A 212 27.99 1.82 -4.25
N LYS A 213 27.97 0.50 -4.02
CA LYS A 213 27.95 -0.53 -5.07
C LYS A 213 26.73 -0.39 -5.99
N ARG A 214 25.53 -0.15 -5.44
CA ARG A 214 24.30 0.05 -6.24
C ARG A 214 24.36 1.32 -7.10
N THR A 215 24.95 2.39 -6.58
CA THR A 215 25.11 3.65 -7.33
C THR A 215 26.14 3.51 -8.44
N GLU A 216 27.22 2.77 -8.19
CA GLU A 216 28.26 2.48 -9.18
C GLU A 216 27.76 1.54 -10.28
N GLU A 217 26.98 0.51 -9.94
CA GLU A 217 26.34 -0.38 -10.91
C GLU A 217 25.37 0.39 -11.84
N ASN A 218 24.59 1.33 -11.28
CA ASN A 218 23.73 2.20 -12.08
C ASN A 218 24.52 3.14 -13.00
N ARG A 219 25.67 3.65 -12.55
CA ARG A 219 26.59 4.43 -13.39
C ARG A 219 27.18 3.57 -14.51
N ARG A 220 27.58 2.33 -14.22
CA ARG A 220 28.10 1.38 -15.21
C ARG A 220 27.05 1.06 -16.28
N LYS A 221 25.82 0.75 -15.89
CA LYS A 221 24.69 0.51 -16.81
C LYS A 221 24.39 1.74 -17.68
N ARG A 222 24.51 2.96 -17.16
CA ARG A 222 24.38 4.20 -17.96
C ARG A 222 25.52 4.35 -18.97
N ARG A 223 26.75 4.04 -18.59
CA ARG A 223 27.91 4.08 -19.51
C ARG A 223 27.80 3.02 -20.62
N GLU A 224 27.41 1.80 -20.28
CA GLU A 224 27.17 0.73 -21.26
C GLU A 224 26.06 1.12 -22.24
N LYS A 225 24.94 1.68 -21.75
CA LYS A 225 23.86 2.19 -22.62
C LYS A 225 24.37 3.29 -23.57
N LEU A 226 25.09 4.28 -23.06
CA LEU A 226 25.63 5.36 -23.89
C LEU A 226 26.64 4.85 -24.92
N ALA A 227 27.49 3.89 -24.55
CA ALA A 227 28.44 3.26 -25.46
C ALA A 227 27.73 2.51 -26.61
N THR A 228 26.65 1.77 -26.31
CA THR A 228 25.86 1.06 -27.32
C THR A 228 25.08 1.99 -28.26
N THR A 229 24.60 3.14 -27.77
CA THR A 229 23.99 4.16 -28.64
C THR A 229 25.02 4.88 -29.51
N LYS A 230 26.23 5.12 -28.97
CA LYS A 230 27.29 5.81 -29.72
C LYS A 230 27.86 4.95 -30.85
N THR A 231 27.97 3.63 -30.66
CA THR A 231 28.40 2.69 -31.71
C THR A 231 27.36 2.53 -32.82
N LYS A 232 26.06 2.67 -32.53
CA LYS A 232 25.01 2.67 -33.55
C LYS A 232 24.92 3.96 -34.37
N GLN A 233 25.51 5.05 -33.89
CA GLN A 233 25.44 6.37 -34.56
C GLN A 233 26.66 6.67 -35.43
N THR A 234 27.73 5.86 -35.38
CA THR A 234 28.95 6.04 -36.18
C THR A 234 29.06 5.11 -37.40
N GLN A 235 27.99 4.42 -37.80
CA GLN A 235 27.95 3.73 -39.08
C GLN A 235 27.06 4.48 -40.09
N SER A 236 27.73 5.22 -40.99
CA SER A 236 27.33 5.69 -42.33
C SER A 236 26.38 6.92 -42.39
N PRO A 237 26.73 7.99 -43.15
CA PRO A 237 26.66 7.92 -44.62
C PRO A 237 27.83 8.61 -45.35
N ASN A 238 28.60 7.83 -46.09
CA ASN A 238 29.17 8.23 -47.39
C ASN A 238 29.87 7.02 -48.02
N GLU A 239 29.19 6.34 -48.94
CA GLU A 239 29.77 5.97 -50.24
C GLU A 239 28.68 5.42 -51.14
N VAL A 240 28.56 6.07 -52.30
CA VAL A 240 27.74 5.69 -53.44
C VAL A 240 28.66 5.00 -54.43
N GLN A 241 28.11 4.04 -55.18
CA GLN A 241 28.70 3.21 -56.26
C GLN A 241 29.47 1.95 -55.80
N ASP A 242 28.84 0.78 -55.94
CA ASP A 242 29.16 -0.06 -57.11
C ASP A 242 28.07 -1.11 -57.39
N LEU A 243 28.00 -1.48 -58.66
CA LEU A 243 27.01 -2.27 -59.37
C LEU A 243 27.16 -3.79 -59.15
N SER A 244 26.05 -4.49 -59.43
CA SER A 244 25.98 -5.84 -60.01
C SER A 244 26.47 -7.02 -59.17
N MET A 245 25.58 -7.99 -58.91
CA MET A 245 25.61 -9.30 -59.58
C MET A 245 24.65 -10.30 -58.93
N LEU A 246 23.90 -10.96 -59.83
CA LEU A 246 23.44 -12.36 -59.76
C LEU A 246 22.32 -12.71 -58.77
N ASP A 247 21.10 -12.59 -59.29
CA ASP A 247 20.06 -13.61 -59.14
C ASP A 247 20.30 -14.71 -60.20
N LEU A 248 20.07 -15.97 -59.83
CA LEU A 248 19.78 -17.17 -60.64
C LEU A 248 20.28 -18.43 -59.92
N THR A 249 19.36 -19.18 -59.30
CA THR A 249 19.16 -20.62 -59.54
C THR A 249 17.92 -21.12 -58.80
N ILE A 250 16.81 -21.10 -59.53
CA ILE A 250 15.68 -22.01 -59.33
C ILE A 250 16.03 -23.30 -60.07
N THR A 251 16.08 -24.43 -59.36
CA THR A 251 15.79 -25.75 -59.94
C THR A 251 15.10 -26.63 -58.90
N ASP A 252 13.78 -26.73 -59.08
CA ASP A 252 12.98 -27.95 -59.13
C ASP A 252 13.65 -29.29 -58.71
N THR A 253 13.10 -29.96 -57.70
CA THR A 253 13.05 -31.43 -57.60
C THR A 253 12.09 -31.87 -56.47
N GLN A 254 10.95 -32.45 -56.85
CA GLN A 254 10.17 -33.45 -56.08
C GLN A 254 10.63 -34.87 -56.49
N PRO A 255 10.06 -36.00 -55.99
CA PRO A 255 9.82 -36.44 -54.60
C PRO A 255 10.24 -37.93 -54.37
N THR A 256 10.46 -38.35 -53.13
CA THR A 256 10.49 -39.77 -52.63
C THR A 256 10.69 -39.73 -51.11
N GLU A 257 10.28 -40.65 -50.24
CA GLU A 257 9.28 -41.71 -50.18
C GLU A 257 9.07 -41.98 -48.67
N GLU A 258 7.91 -42.53 -48.31
CA GLU A 258 7.62 -43.44 -47.18
C GLU A 258 8.36 -43.32 -45.83
N THR A 259 7.60 -43.13 -44.74
CA THR A 259 7.50 -44.12 -43.63
C THR A 259 6.33 -43.77 -42.70
N GLN A 260 5.51 -44.79 -42.42
CA GLN A 260 4.21 -44.78 -41.71
C GLN A 260 4.28 -44.61 -40.17
N PRO A 261 3.13 -44.29 -39.52
CA PRO A 261 2.97 -44.28 -38.07
C PRO A 261 2.51 -45.64 -37.49
N SER A 262 2.96 -45.97 -36.28
CA SER A 262 2.54 -47.17 -35.53
C SER A 262 1.74 -46.83 -34.25
N PRO A 263 0.68 -47.59 -33.91
CA PRO A 263 -0.16 -47.41 -32.71
C PRO A 263 0.06 -48.51 -31.63
N TYR A 264 -0.71 -48.42 -30.51
CA TYR A 264 -0.85 -49.32 -29.35
C TYR A 264 0.11 -49.03 -28.14
N SER A 265 -0.29 -49.02 -26.85
CA SER A 265 -1.37 -49.71 -26.12
C SER A 265 -1.73 -49.01 -24.78
N ASN A 266 -3.01 -49.12 -24.36
CA ASN A 266 -3.46 -49.08 -22.95
C ASN A 266 -3.13 -50.43 -22.25
N PRO A 267 -3.24 -50.55 -20.92
CA PRO A 267 -4.49 -51.12 -20.38
C PRO A 267 -4.98 -50.56 -19.02
N SER A 268 -6.30 -50.68 -18.86
CA SER A 268 -7.10 -50.65 -17.64
C SER A 268 -6.96 -51.96 -16.84
N TYR A 269 -7.10 -51.93 -15.51
CA TYR A 269 -7.82 -52.99 -14.79
C TYR A 269 -8.45 -52.48 -13.48
N ALA A 270 -9.69 -52.89 -13.28
CA ALA A 270 -10.54 -52.71 -12.12
C ALA A 270 -10.64 -54.04 -11.32
N SER A 271 -11.34 -53.99 -10.17
CA SER A 271 -11.87 -55.12 -9.36
C SER A 271 -10.89 -55.72 -8.34
N GLN A 272 -11.25 -56.20 -7.14
CA GLN A 272 -12.50 -56.41 -6.41
C GLN A 272 -12.16 -56.78 -4.93
N LEU A 273 -13.18 -56.71 -4.05
CA LEU A 273 -13.26 -57.22 -2.65
C LEU A 273 -12.88 -58.72 -2.53
N PRO A 274 -12.65 -59.33 -1.33
CA PRO A 274 -13.78 -59.89 -0.55
C PRO A 274 -13.60 -60.12 0.99
N LEU A 275 -14.75 -60.03 1.69
CA LEU A 275 -15.35 -60.98 2.66
C LEU A 275 -14.82 -61.22 4.11
N HIS A 276 -15.82 -61.20 5.02
CA HIS A 276 -16.09 -62.12 6.17
C HIS A 276 -15.16 -62.08 7.40
N THR A 277 -15.57 -62.33 8.66
CA THR A 277 -16.82 -62.72 9.31
C THR A 277 -16.58 -62.71 10.84
N SER A 278 -17.68 -62.56 11.61
CA SER A 278 -17.88 -62.94 13.03
C SER A 278 -17.00 -62.26 14.11
N GLN A 279 -17.57 -61.44 15.01
CA GLN A 279 -18.41 -61.79 16.18
C GLN A 279 -17.67 -62.45 17.37
N PRO A 280 -18.14 -62.18 18.61
CA PRO A 280 -17.35 -61.92 19.82
C PRO A 280 -17.43 -63.16 20.76
N PRO A 281 -17.49 -63.18 22.12
CA PRO A 281 -17.69 -62.17 23.21
C PRO A 281 -16.62 -62.30 24.36
N HIS A 282 -16.54 -61.46 25.41
CA HIS A 282 -17.40 -61.44 26.61
C HIS A 282 -16.94 -60.35 27.62
N THR A 283 -17.94 -59.72 28.27
CA THR A 283 -18.09 -59.28 29.70
C THR A 283 -16.84 -59.10 30.59
N GLY A 284 -16.69 -58.09 31.45
CA GLY A 284 -17.64 -57.11 31.96
C GLY A 284 -17.10 -56.42 33.23
N THR A 285 -17.84 -55.38 33.65
CA THR A 285 -18.17 -54.98 35.04
C THR A 285 -17.07 -54.78 36.10
N GLY A 286 -17.08 -53.58 36.70
CA GLY A 286 -16.92 -53.46 38.16
C GLY A 286 -16.12 -52.26 38.68
N HIS A 287 -16.82 -51.22 39.14
CA HIS A 287 -16.42 -50.42 40.32
C HIS A 287 -16.37 -51.34 41.58
N PRO A 288 -15.75 -51.01 42.75
CA PRO A 288 -15.94 -49.73 43.47
C PRO A 288 -14.81 -49.24 44.43
N THR A 289 -15.02 -48.04 44.99
CA THR A 289 -14.75 -47.51 46.36
C THR A 289 -13.48 -47.82 47.19
N ASN A 290 -13.05 -46.77 47.91
CA ASN A 290 -12.88 -46.65 49.39
C ASN A 290 -11.47 -46.42 49.99
N THR A 291 -11.46 -45.47 50.95
CA THR A 291 -10.69 -45.39 52.24
C THR A 291 -9.14 -45.36 52.19
N ALA A 292 -8.44 -44.33 52.67
CA ALA A 292 -8.25 -43.79 54.03
C ALA A 292 -6.92 -44.23 54.67
N GLU A 293 -6.36 -43.31 55.47
CA GLU A 293 -5.32 -43.46 56.52
C GLU A 293 -3.82 -43.31 56.19
N ASP A 294 -3.26 -42.27 56.84
CA ASP A 294 -2.05 -42.19 57.66
C ASP A 294 -0.77 -42.95 57.24
N TYR A 295 0.35 -42.22 57.18
CA TYR A 295 1.55 -42.57 57.96
C TYR A 295 2.55 -41.41 58.09
N THR A 296 3.07 -41.26 59.30
CA THR A 296 4.03 -40.26 59.80
C THR A 296 5.51 -40.60 59.52
N GLY A 297 6.37 -39.59 59.57
CA GLY A 297 7.83 -39.68 59.84
C GLY A 297 8.70 -39.26 58.65
N GLY A 298 9.79 -38.51 58.75
CA GLY A 298 10.61 -38.05 59.87
C GLY A 298 12.07 -37.95 59.40
N THR A 299 12.65 -36.74 59.45
CA THR A 299 14.08 -36.43 59.77
C THR A 299 15.25 -37.13 59.04
N ARG A 300 16.08 -36.38 58.27
CA ARG A 300 17.42 -35.83 58.67
C ARG A 300 18.30 -35.36 57.48
N PRO A 301 19.29 -34.46 57.73
CA PRO A 301 20.09 -33.78 56.70
C PRO A 301 21.50 -34.38 56.54
N ASN A 302 22.16 -34.13 55.40
CA ASN A 302 23.60 -34.40 55.23
C ASN A 302 24.38 -33.13 54.85
N LYS A 303 25.17 -32.67 55.83
CA LYS A 303 26.33 -31.79 55.67
C LYS A 303 27.41 -32.56 54.90
N ARG A 304 28.05 -31.94 53.90
CA ARG A 304 29.41 -32.33 53.48
C ARG A 304 30.27 -31.10 53.27
N GLN A 305 31.36 -31.09 54.04
CA GLN A 305 32.39 -30.06 54.17
C GLN A 305 33.69 -30.66 53.59
N ARG A 306 34.33 -30.03 52.60
CA ARG A 306 35.78 -30.12 52.27
C ARG A 306 36.13 -28.81 51.53
N ARG A 307 36.88 -27.85 52.10
CA ARG A 307 38.35 -27.67 52.14
C ARG A 307 39.01 -27.81 50.75
N SER A 308 39.37 -26.68 50.12
CA SER A 308 40.74 -26.06 50.02
C SER A 308 41.52 -26.61 48.81
N ALA A 309 42.38 -25.91 48.06
CA ALA A 309 42.82 -24.53 47.87
C ALA A 309 43.87 -24.55 46.72
N HIS A 310 44.27 -23.37 46.21
CA HIS A 310 45.46 -23.10 45.33
C HIS A 310 45.38 -23.65 43.89
N SER A 311 46.03 -23.08 42.86
CA SER A 311 46.74 -21.83 42.57
C SER A 311 47.19 -21.94 41.10
N ASN A 312 47.28 -20.80 40.42
CA ASN A 312 47.83 -20.51 39.09
C ASN A 312 49.02 -21.38 38.61
N SER A 313 49.09 -21.67 37.30
CA SER A 313 49.98 -20.97 36.33
C SER A 313 50.17 -21.77 35.02
N ASP A 314 49.88 -21.11 33.90
CA ASP A 314 50.59 -21.03 32.61
C ASP A 314 51.27 -22.22 31.88
N VAL A 315 51.25 -22.03 30.55
CA VAL A 315 52.23 -22.41 29.49
C VAL A 315 51.79 -23.48 28.47
N ILE A 316 51.32 -22.96 27.34
CA ILE A 316 51.64 -23.27 25.92
C ILE A 316 52.41 -24.56 25.62
N PHE A 317 51.85 -25.42 24.75
CA PHE A 317 52.61 -26.07 23.66
C PHE A 317 51.70 -26.40 22.45
N ILE A 318 52.19 -26.02 21.27
CA ILE A 318 51.69 -26.30 19.92
C ILE A 318 52.16 -27.70 19.50
N ILE A 319 51.28 -28.58 18.99
CA ILE A 319 51.56 -29.52 17.88
C ILE A 319 50.22 -29.82 17.16
N GLY A 320 50.17 -29.63 15.84
CA GLY A 320 49.07 -30.09 14.99
C GLY A 320 49.29 -31.52 14.50
N LEU A 321 48.26 -32.15 13.91
CA LEU A 321 48.36 -33.04 12.74
C LEU A 321 46.98 -33.66 12.43
N GLU A 322 46.71 -33.63 11.14
CA GLU A 322 46.07 -34.66 10.31
C GLU A 322 44.58 -35.01 10.41
N ALA A 323 43.99 -34.90 9.23
CA ALA A 323 42.75 -35.47 8.77
C ALA A 323 42.83 -37.00 8.71
N VAL A 324 41.75 -37.66 9.12
CA VAL A 324 41.38 -38.97 8.57
C VAL A 324 39.85 -39.02 8.48
N GLY A 325 39.37 -39.31 7.28
CA GLY A 325 37.95 -39.56 7.04
C GLY A 325 37.47 -40.84 7.73
N SER A 326 36.19 -40.86 8.09
CA SER A 326 35.52 -42.11 8.43
C SER A 326 34.09 -42.07 7.92
N GLN A 327 33.90 -42.76 6.81
CA GLN A 327 32.63 -43.37 6.43
C GLN A 327 32.25 -44.36 7.53
N MET A 328 31.01 -44.32 8.02
CA MET A 328 30.28 -45.52 8.43
C MET A 328 28.80 -45.35 8.15
N SER A 329 28.27 -46.44 7.63
CA SER A 329 26.94 -46.71 7.17
C SER A 329 26.00 -47.15 8.30
N ASP A 330 24.73 -47.25 7.92
CA ASP A 330 23.73 -48.21 8.38
C ASP A 330 22.80 -47.88 9.57
N SER A 331 21.54 -47.78 9.13
CA SER A 331 20.32 -48.37 9.71
C SER A 331 19.42 -47.49 10.60
N PRO A 332 18.18 -47.23 10.15
CA PRO A 332 17.12 -46.62 10.96
C PRO A 332 16.26 -47.69 11.66
N PRO A 333 15.75 -47.44 12.87
CA PRO A 333 14.65 -48.22 13.40
C PRO A 333 13.30 -47.68 12.89
N ALA A 334 12.51 -48.61 12.35
CA ALA A 334 11.09 -48.47 12.13
C ALA A 334 10.36 -48.12 13.44
N GLY A 335 9.44 -47.16 13.35
CA GLY A 335 8.59 -46.70 14.43
C GLY A 335 7.24 -46.32 13.86
N ASP A 336 6.41 -47.34 13.73
CA ASP A 336 5.00 -47.37 13.36
C ASP A 336 4.15 -46.47 14.29
N GLY A 337 3.07 -45.87 13.78
CA GLY A 337 2.19 -45.06 14.65
C GLY A 337 1.32 -44.01 13.96
N SER A 338 0.51 -44.43 12.99
CA SER A 338 -0.67 -43.70 12.52
C SER A 338 -1.69 -43.45 13.64
N SER A 339 -2.21 -42.22 13.76
CA SER A 339 -3.68 -41.95 13.70
C SER A 339 -4.04 -40.51 14.11
N ASN A 340 -4.55 -39.76 13.14
CA ASN A 340 -5.53 -38.68 13.30
C ASN A 340 -6.94 -39.30 13.08
N PRO A 341 -8.03 -38.56 13.26
CA PRO A 341 -8.83 -38.30 14.47
C PRO A 341 -10.18 -39.09 14.41
N PRO A 342 -11.18 -38.84 15.30
CA PRO A 342 -12.56 -39.05 14.88
C PRO A 342 -13.42 -37.81 15.08
N VAL A 343 -13.92 -37.32 13.95
CA VAL A 343 -15.10 -36.49 13.84
C VAL A 343 -16.33 -37.38 13.95
N PHE A 344 -17.18 -37.09 14.93
CA PHE A 344 -18.55 -37.59 15.02
C PHE A 344 -19.37 -37.15 13.80
N LYS A 345 -20.10 -38.10 13.19
CA LYS A 345 -21.33 -37.82 12.44
C LYS A 345 -22.47 -38.63 13.06
N ARG A 346 -23.49 -37.94 13.57
CA ARG A 346 -24.84 -38.47 13.72
C ARG A 346 -25.75 -37.81 12.69
N THR A 347 -26.55 -38.66 12.07
CA THR A 347 -27.84 -38.40 11.40
C THR A 347 -28.84 -37.83 12.44
N ARG A 348 -29.88 -37.05 12.11
CA ARG A 348 -31.02 -37.30 11.21
C ARG A 348 -31.91 -36.04 11.20
N ASP A 349 -32.91 -36.06 10.32
CA ASP A 349 -34.14 -35.26 10.27
C ASP A 349 -34.19 -34.02 9.35
N THR A 350 -34.74 -34.32 8.17
CA THR A 350 -35.30 -33.47 7.13
C THR A 350 -36.55 -32.74 7.65
N GLN A 351 -36.50 -31.42 7.72
CA GLN A 351 -37.65 -30.55 7.56
C GLN A 351 -37.32 -29.44 6.55
N ASP A 352 -38.24 -29.23 5.63
CA ASP A 352 -38.18 -28.27 4.53
C ASP A 352 -38.03 -26.83 5.01
N VAL A 353 -36.91 -26.19 4.65
CA VAL A 353 -36.63 -24.76 4.88
C VAL A 353 -36.16 -24.14 3.56
N PRO A 354 -36.69 -22.97 3.14
CA PRO A 354 -36.41 -22.37 1.83
C PRO A 354 -34.92 -21.95 1.68
N PRO A 355 -34.38 -21.92 0.44
CA PRO A 355 -32.96 -21.76 0.18
C PRO A 355 -32.42 -20.41 0.67
N SER A 356 -31.72 -20.48 1.81
CA SER A 356 -31.00 -19.38 2.44
C SER A 356 -29.84 -18.85 1.58
N LYS A 357 -29.61 -17.56 1.73
CA LYS A 357 -28.77 -16.67 0.91
C LYS A 357 -27.32 -17.17 0.88
N ARG A 358 -26.77 -17.32 -0.34
CA ARG A 358 -25.37 -17.67 -0.61
C ARG A 358 -24.41 -16.78 0.22
N PRO A 359 -23.36 -17.33 0.85
CA PRO A 359 -22.39 -16.56 1.60
C PRO A 359 -21.72 -15.54 0.67
N ARG A 360 -21.83 -14.25 1.01
CA ARG A 360 -21.11 -13.19 0.32
C ARG A 360 -19.62 -13.38 0.60
N HIS A 361 -18.90 -13.87 -0.40
CA HIS A 361 -17.46 -14.00 -0.37
C HIS A 361 -16.83 -12.63 -0.14
N THR A 362 -16.33 -12.39 1.07
CA THR A 362 -15.62 -11.16 1.44
C THR A 362 -14.28 -11.14 0.72
N GLN A 363 -14.18 -10.30 -0.32
CA GLN A 363 -12.92 -10.09 -1.02
C GLN A 363 -11.92 -9.40 -0.09
N SER A 364 -10.67 -9.86 -0.10
CA SER A 364 -9.63 -9.29 0.76
C SER A 364 -9.36 -7.81 0.40
N PRO A 365 -8.96 -6.97 1.37
CA PRO A 365 -8.66 -5.55 1.13
C PRO A 365 -7.60 -5.30 0.04
N SER A 366 -6.66 -6.25 -0.13
CA SER A 366 -5.65 -6.21 -1.18
C SER A 366 -6.24 -6.45 -2.57
N SER A 367 -7.19 -7.39 -2.68
CA SER A 367 -7.94 -7.65 -3.93
C SER A 367 -8.75 -6.42 -4.35
N MET A 368 -9.44 -5.76 -3.41
CA MET A 368 -10.15 -4.50 -3.68
C MET A 368 -9.20 -3.39 -4.16
N ARG A 369 -8.01 -3.23 -3.57
CA ARG A 369 -7.02 -2.24 -4.03
C ARG A 369 -6.53 -2.52 -5.46
N GLN A 370 -6.29 -3.78 -5.81
CA GLN A 370 -5.90 -4.15 -7.16
C GLN A 370 -7.03 -3.92 -8.17
N GLU A 371 -8.28 -4.21 -7.80
CA GLU A 371 -9.45 -3.94 -8.65
C GLU A 371 -9.65 -2.44 -8.87
N TYR A 372 -9.49 -1.62 -7.83
CA TYR A 372 -9.51 -0.17 -7.93
C TYR A 372 -8.40 0.37 -8.84
N ALA A 373 -7.18 -0.16 -8.74
CA ALA A 373 -6.08 0.22 -9.62
C ALA A 373 -6.36 -0.12 -11.09
N LYS A 374 -6.94 -1.30 -11.37
CA LYS A 374 -7.37 -1.71 -12.72
C LYS A 374 -8.51 -0.83 -13.26
N LYS A 375 -9.49 -0.49 -12.42
CA LYS A 375 -10.57 0.45 -12.80
C LYS A 375 -10.02 1.86 -13.08
N LYS A 376 -9.07 2.32 -12.27
CA LYS A 376 -8.42 3.64 -12.45
C LYS A 376 -7.65 3.71 -13.76
N SER A 377 -6.83 2.70 -14.09
CA SER A 377 -6.08 2.67 -15.35
C SER A 377 -6.99 2.54 -16.58
N GLY A 378 -8.09 1.80 -16.48
CA GLY A 378 -9.11 1.74 -17.53
C GLY A 378 -9.78 3.10 -17.77
N HIS A 379 -10.12 3.82 -16.71
CA HIS A 379 -10.71 5.16 -16.82
C HIS A 379 -9.74 6.19 -17.42
N GLU A 380 -8.45 6.10 -17.08
CA GLU A 380 -7.40 6.95 -17.63
C GLU A 380 -7.19 6.71 -19.13
N ARG A 381 -7.15 5.44 -19.57
CA ARG A 381 -7.11 5.09 -21.00
C ARG A 381 -8.34 5.59 -21.76
N PHE A 382 -9.53 5.48 -21.16
CA PHE A 382 -10.75 6.00 -21.78
C PHE A 382 -10.72 7.53 -21.92
N LYS A 383 -10.26 8.25 -20.89
CA LYS A 383 -10.06 9.71 -20.95
C LYS A 383 -9.05 10.10 -22.05
N GLN A 384 -7.92 9.41 -22.12
CA GLN A 384 -6.89 9.65 -23.12
C GLN A 384 -7.40 9.37 -24.54
N GLY A 385 -8.21 8.32 -24.72
CA GLY A 385 -8.89 8.03 -25.99
C GLY A 385 -9.83 9.16 -26.42
N LYS A 386 -10.68 9.66 -25.51
CA LYS A 386 -11.56 10.81 -25.80
C LYS A 386 -10.79 12.09 -26.11
N TYR A 387 -9.65 12.31 -25.45
CA TYR A 387 -8.79 13.46 -25.73
C TYR A 387 -8.20 13.38 -27.14
N ASN A 388 -7.65 12.22 -27.51
CA ASN A 388 -7.12 11.99 -28.86
C ASN A 388 -8.20 12.13 -29.94
N GLU A 389 -9.42 11.63 -29.70
CA GLU A 389 -10.54 11.78 -30.63
C GLU A 389 -10.92 13.26 -30.85
N ARG A 390 -10.90 14.08 -29.80
CA ARG A 390 -11.12 15.54 -29.92
C ARG A 390 -10.00 16.22 -30.69
N LEU A 391 -8.76 15.83 -30.43
CA LEU A 391 -7.59 16.35 -31.14
C LEU A 391 -7.68 16.03 -32.64
N GLU A 392 -8.13 14.82 -32.97
CA GLU A 392 -8.34 14.36 -34.34
C GLU A 392 -9.41 15.17 -35.07
N LYS A 393 -10.55 15.41 -34.41
CA LYS A 393 -11.63 16.25 -34.97
C LYS A 393 -11.16 17.69 -35.20
N MET A 394 -10.38 18.26 -34.30
CA MET A 394 -9.79 19.59 -34.50
C MET A 394 -8.81 19.62 -35.67
N ARG A 395 -8.01 18.57 -35.85
CA ARG A 395 -7.11 18.44 -37.00
C ARG A 395 -7.90 18.35 -38.30
N GLN A 396 -8.94 17.50 -38.36
CA GLN A 396 -9.81 17.39 -39.53
C GLN A 396 -10.53 18.70 -39.86
N GLU A 397 -10.98 19.45 -38.85
CA GLU A 397 -11.62 20.75 -39.07
C GLU A 397 -10.62 21.78 -39.59
N ARG A 398 -9.39 21.80 -39.08
CA ARG A 398 -8.31 22.65 -39.63
C ARG A 398 -8.00 22.29 -41.08
N GLU A 399 -7.91 21.00 -41.40
CA GLU A 399 -7.70 20.53 -42.78
C GLU A 399 -8.88 20.88 -43.69
N ARG A 400 -10.11 20.81 -43.19
CA ARG A 400 -11.33 21.22 -43.90
C ARG A 400 -11.31 22.71 -44.21
N ILE A 401 -11.05 23.55 -43.21
CA ILE A 401 -10.94 25.00 -43.37
C ILE A 401 -9.81 25.33 -44.34
N PHE A 402 -8.65 24.69 -44.19
CA PHE A 402 -7.51 24.91 -45.09
C PHE A 402 -7.84 24.54 -46.54
N ALA A 403 -8.51 23.41 -46.78
CA ALA A 403 -8.97 22.99 -48.11
C ALA A 403 -10.03 23.93 -48.68
N GLU A 404 -10.91 24.49 -47.84
CA GLU A 404 -11.91 25.48 -48.24
C GLU A 404 -11.28 26.83 -48.59
N THR A 405 -10.32 27.30 -47.78
CA THR A 405 -9.54 28.51 -48.07
C THR A 405 -8.75 28.37 -49.37
N LEU A 406 -8.07 27.25 -49.60
CA LEU A 406 -7.38 26.98 -50.87
C LEU A 406 -8.34 26.97 -52.07
N ARG A 407 -9.57 26.49 -51.88
CA ARG A 407 -10.60 26.49 -52.93
C ARG A 407 -11.18 27.89 -53.18
N ALA A 408 -11.20 28.75 -52.16
CA ALA A 408 -11.66 30.14 -52.26
C ALA A 408 -10.58 31.10 -52.82
N GLU A 409 -9.30 30.85 -52.52
CA GLU A 409 -8.16 31.64 -53.02
C GLU A 409 -7.76 31.26 -54.45
N MET A 410 -8.27 30.16 -55.01
CA MET A 410 -8.16 29.92 -56.44
C MET A 410 -8.88 31.03 -57.21
N PRO A 411 -8.16 31.86 -57.99
CA PRO A 411 -8.75 32.98 -58.71
C PRO A 411 -9.88 32.49 -59.61
N PRO A 412 -11.03 33.20 -59.67
CA PRO A 412 -12.21 32.76 -60.42
C PRO A 412 -12.03 32.61 -61.94
N GLY A 413 -10.82 32.76 -62.48
CA GLY A 413 -10.48 32.56 -63.90
C GLY A 413 -9.98 31.17 -64.30
N TRP A 414 -9.78 30.22 -63.36
CA TRP A 414 -9.27 28.87 -63.65
C TRP A 414 -10.35 27.78 -63.60
N ARG A 415 -11.64 28.14 -63.66
CA ARG A 415 -12.68 27.19 -64.05
C ARG A 415 -12.68 27.15 -65.57
N SER A 416 -12.08 26.07 -66.09
CA SER A 416 -12.06 25.75 -67.52
C SER A 416 -13.47 25.90 -68.12
N THR A 417 -13.69 27.03 -68.80
CA THR A 417 -14.86 27.35 -69.62
C THR A 417 -14.74 26.60 -70.94
N GLY A 418 -14.88 25.28 -70.86
CA GLY A 418 -15.19 24.46 -72.03
C GLY A 418 -16.67 24.13 -72.01
N SER A 419 -17.53 25.02 -72.53
CA SER A 419 -18.77 24.71 -73.26
C SER A 419 -19.72 25.92 -73.31
N SER A 420 -19.94 26.44 -74.54
CA SER A 420 -21.22 26.89 -75.13
C SER A 420 -22.02 27.99 -74.39
N THR A 421 -22.48 29.13 -74.95
CA THR A 421 -22.95 29.47 -76.30
C THR A 421 -23.38 30.97 -76.33
N SER A 422 -23.37 31.58 -77.53
CA SER A 422 -24.10 32.80 -77.99
C SER A 422 -23.78 34.20 -77.43
N SER A 423 -23.23 35.12 -78.24
CA SER A 423 -23.99 36.08 -79.10
C SER A 423 -23.15 37.30 -79.57
N THR A 424 -23.06 37.44 -80.90
CA THR A 424 -23.18 38.70 -81.68
C THR A 424 -22.15 39.83 -81.54
N THR A 425 -21.16 39.85 -82.45
CA THR A 425 -20.65 41.09 -83.07
C THR A 425 -20.25 40.82 -84.52
N ASN A 426 -20.83 41.62 -85.42
CA ASN A 426 -20.59 41.62 -86.87
C ASN A 426 -19.12 41.95 -87.19
N GLU A 427 -18.42 41.04 -87.86
CA GLU A 427 -17.22 41.33 -88.64
C GLU A 427 -17.30 40.59 -89.99
N PRO A 428 -16.83 41.18 -91.10
CA PRO A 428 -17.07 40.66 -92.44
C PRO A 428 -16.26 39.37 -92.69
N LEU A 429 -16.98 38.30 -93.05
CA LEU A 429 -16.45 37.03 -93.54
C LEU A 429 -15.44 37.24 -94.69
N PRO A 430 -14.21 36.71 -94.59
CA PRO A 430 -13.46 36.26 -95.75
C PRO A 430 -14.02 34.91 -96.22
N GLU A 431 -14.22 34.76 -97.53
CA GLU A 431 -14.59 33.51 -98.19
C GLU A 431 -13.63 32.38 -97.77
N GLU A 432 -14.11 31.44 -96.97
CA GLU A 432 -13.43 30.18 -96.72
C GLU A 432 -13.69 29.21 -97.86
N ASP A 433 -12.61 28.69 -98.43
CA ASP A 433 -12.63 27.59 -99.38
C ASP A 433 -13.39 26.37 -98.82
N PRO A 434 -14.19 25.66 -99.63
CA PRO A 434 -14.92 24.48 -99.18
C PRO A 434 -13.95 23.35 -98.82
N ILE A 435 -13.66 23.19 -97.52
CA ILE A 435 -13.01 21.99 -97.00
C ILE A 435 -13.91 20.80 -97.28
N SER A 436 -13.41 19.89 -98.11
CA SER A 436 -14.12 18.72 -98.62
C SER A 436 -14.67 17.83 -97.50
N LEU A 437 -15.91 17.37 -97.67
CA LEU A 437 -16.64 16.50 -96.74
C LEU A 437 -15.83 15.24 -96.34
N GLU A 438 -15.01 14.75 -97.26
CA GLU A 438 -14.06 13.63 -97.06
C GLU A 438 -13.05 13.91 -95.93
N GLU A 439 -12.54 15.14 -95.84
CA GLU A 439 -11.50 15.52 -94.89
C GLU A 439 -12.07 15.66 -93.46
N LYS A 440 -13.34 16.08 -93.36
CA LYS A 440 -14.08 16.12 -92.09
C LYS A 440 -14.34 14.71 -91.55
N ILE A 441 -14.64 13.75 -92.42
CA ILE A 441 -14.81 12.34 -92.04
C ILE A 441 -13.47 11.74 -91.59
N ARG A 442 -12.36 12.08 -92.25
CA ARG A 442 -11.02 11.62 -91.88
C ARG A 442 -10.61 12.16 -90.50
N ARG A 443 -10.79 13.46 -90.24
CA ARG A 443 -10.55 14.06 -88.91
C ARG A 443 -11.40 13.44 -87.83
N MET A 444 -12.67 13.11 -88.10
CA MET A 444 -13.55 12.50 -87.09
C MET A 444 -13.10 11.08 -86.72
N LYS A 445 -12.63 10.30 -87.69
CA LYS A 445 -12.09 8.95 -87.43
C LYS A 445 -10.80 9.03 -86.62
N GLU A 446 -9.92 9.96 -86.95
CA GLU A 446 -8.66 10.20 -86.24
C GLU A 446 -8.89 10.67 -84.80
N ILE A 447 -9.85 11.57 -84.57
CA ILE A 447 -10.27 12.00 -83.22
C ILE A 447 -10.85 10.82 -82.42
N ASN A 448 -11.69 9.98 -83.03
CA ASN A 448 -12.27 8.80 -82.36
C ASN A 448 -11.22 7.72 -82.02
N GLU A 449 -10.21 7.54 -82.88
CA GLU A 449 -9.12 6.60 -82.64
C GLU A 449 -8.18 7.12 -81.54
N TYR A 450 -7.84 8.40 -81.57
CA TYR A 450 -7.10 9.06 -80.50
C TYR A 450 -7.83 9.01 -79.15
N GLU A 451 -9.15 9.22 -79.14
CA GLU A 451 -9.96 9.08 -77.91
C GLU A 451 -9.98 7.64 -77.38
N ARG A 452 -10.04 6.63 -78.27
CA ARG A 452 -9.99 5.23 -77.85
C ARG A 452 -8.66 4.89 -77.22
N GLU A 453 -7.56 5.28 -77.87
CA GLU A 453 -6.22 5.06 -77.36
C GLU A 453 -5.98 5.80 -76.03
N ARG A 454 -6.54 7.02 -75.88
CA ARG A 454 -6.52 7.76 -74.62
C ARG A 454 -7.29 7.03 -73.51
N ARG A 455 -8.49 6.50 -73.80
CA ARG A 455 -9.27 5.72 -72.82
C ARG A 455 -8.54 4.43 -72.41
N GLU A 456 -7.90 3.74 -73.35
CA GLU A 456 -7.12 2.53 -73.06
C GLU A 456 -5.90 2.84 -72.18
N ARG A 457 -5.18 3.96 -72.43
CA ARG A 457 -4.09 4.41 -71.55
C ARG A 457 -4.59 4.79 -70.16
N GLU A 458 -5.69 5.53 -70.07
CA GLU A 458 -6.30 5.91 -68.78
C GLU A 458 -6.80 4.68 -68.01
N GLU A 459 -7.37 3.68 -68.68
CA GLU A 459 -7.80 2.43 -68.05
C GLU A 459 -6.60 1.56 -67.61
N ALA A 460 -5.56 1.48 -68.44
CA ALA A 460 -4.32 0.79 -68.08
C ALA A 460 -3.66 1.45 -66.86
N GLN A 461 -3.62 2.79 -66.81
CA GLN A 461 -3.12 3.54 -65.66
C GLN A 461 -3.96 3.28 -64.41
N ARG A 462 -5.30 3.32 -64.51
CA ARG A 462 -6.18 3.00 -63.36
C ARG A 462 -6.01 1.57 -62.86
N ARG A 463 -5.79 0.59 -63.75
CA ARG A 463 -5.51 -0.80 -63.34
C ARG A 463 -4.15 -0.92 -62.65
N ALA A 464 -3.12 -0.21 -63.14
CA ALA A 464 -1.80 -0.18 -62.51
C ALA A 464 -1.85 0.46 -61.11
N GLU A 465 -2.51 1.60 -60.98
CA GLU A 465 -2.72 2.29 -59.70
C GLU A 465 -3.53 1.44 -58.72
N ALA A 466 -4.58 0.75 -59.18
CA ALA A 466 -5.36 -0.16 -58.35
C ALA A 466 -4.51 -1.35 -57.86
N ALA A 467 -3.68 -1.93 -58.73
CA ALA A 467 -2.77 -3.02 -58.36
C ALA A 467 -1.68 -2.57 -57.38
N GLU A 468 -1.15 -1.35 -57.52
CA GLU A 468 -0.19 -0.78 -56.57
C GLU A 468 -0.83 -0.49 -55.22
N ALA A 469 -2.04 0.09 -55.22
CA ALA A 469 -2.81 0.33 -54.00
C ALA A 469 -3.11 -0.98 -53.26
N GLU A 470 -3.46 -2.06 -53.97
CA GLU A 470 -3.68 -3.38 -53.37
C GLU A 470 -2.40 -3.96 -52.74
N LYS A 471 -1.25 -3.83 -53.42
CA LYS A 471 0.05 -4.26 -52.87
C LYS A 471 0.41 -3.47 -51.61
N LYS A 472 0.21 -2.16 -51.61
CA LYS A 472 0.45 -1.29 -50.46
C LYS A 472 -0.44 -1.65 -49.27
N TYR A 473 -1.72 -1.92 -49.52
CA TYR A 473 -2.66 -2.38 -48.50
C TYR A 473 -2.22 -3.72 -47.87
N LYS A 474 -1.80 -4.68 -48.68
CA LYS A 474 -1.29 -5.98 -48.18
C LYS A 474 -0.02 -5.84 -47.36
N GLN A 475 0.91 -4.97 -47.75
CA GLN A 475 2.14 -4.69 -46.99
C GLN A 475 1.83 -4.01 -45.65
N GLU A 476 0.93 -3.02 -45.64
CA GLU A 476 0.52 -2.33 -44.42
C GLU A 476 -0.21 -3.28 -43.46
N GLU A 477 -1.08 -4.15 -43.97
CA GLU A 477 -1.76 -5.15 -43.16
C GLU A 477 -0.78 -6.17 -42.55
N ALA A 478 0.20 -6.64 -43.34
CA ALA A 478 1.25 -7.52 -42.84
C ALA A 478 2.06 -6.86 -41.71
N LEU A 479 2.45 -5.60 -41.88
CA LEU A 479 3.15 -4.83 -40.86
C LEU A 479 2.29 -4.62 -39.60
N ARG A 480 0.98 -4.40 -39.77
CA ARG A 480 0.03 -4.28 -38.64
C ARG A 480 -0.06 -5.59 -37.86
N ARG A 481 -0.15 -6.73 -38.54
CA ARG A 481 -0.18 -8.06 -37.92
C ARG A 481 1.12 -8.38 -37.19
N GLU A 482 2.27 -7.97 -37.72
CA GLU A 482 3.57 -8.16 -37.06
C GLU A 482 3.71 -7.30 -35.80
N ARG A 483 3.28 -6.03 -35.85
CA ARG A 483 3.22 -5.15 -34.66
C ARG A 483 2.31 -5.70 -33.58
N GLU A 484 1.16 -6.26 -33.96
CA GLU A 484 0.25 -6.87 -32.98
C GLU A 484 0.86 -8.13 -32.35
N LYS A 485 1.53 -8.99 -33.12
CA LYS A 485 2.22 -10.18 -32.60
C LYS A 485 3.35 -9.81 -31.63
N THR A 486 4.17 -8.83 -31.99
CA THR A 486 5.28 -8.36 -31.15
C THR A 486 4.76 -7.73 -29.84
N GLU A 487 3.70 -6.95 -29.90
CA GLU A 487 3.08 -6.36 -28.70
C GLU A 487 2.42 -7.44 -27.81
N ARG A 488 1.76 -8.45 -28.39
CA ARG A 488 1.23 -9.59 -27.62
C ARG A 488 2.35 -10.37 -26.91
N LEU A 489 3.46 -10.63 -27.60
CA LEU A 489 4.61 -11.32 -27.02
C LEU A 489 5.23 -10.49 -25.88
N ARG A 490 5.30 -9.16 -26.04
CA ARG A 490 5.77 -8.25 -24.99
C ARG A 490 4.86 -8.28 -23.77
N GLN A 491 3.54 -8.23 -23.96
CA GLN A 491 2.58 -8.30 -22.86
C GLN A 491 2.63 -9.65 -22.14
N GLU A 492 2.80 -10.76 -22.86
CA GLU A 492 2.94 -12.07 -22.25
C GLU A 492 4.23 -12.16 -21.41
N ARG A 493 5.34 -11.60 -21.92
CA ARG A 493 6.60 -11.51 -21.18
C ARG A 493 6.46 -10.66 -19.93
N GLU A 494 5.83 -9.49 -20.01
CA GLU A 494 5.57 -8.61 -18.86
C GLU A 494 4.71 -9.33 -17.79
N ARG A 495 3.67 -10.07 -18.20
CA ARG A 495 2.84 -10.87 -17.26
C ARG A 495 3.63 -11.99 -16.59
N LYS A 496 4.50 -12.69 -17.33
CA LYS A 496 5.38 -13.73 -16.78
C LYS A 496 6.40 -13.15 -15.81
N GLU A 497 6.99 -11.99 -16.12
CA GLU A 497 7.91 -11.28 -15.23
C GLU A 497 7.21 -10.79 -13.95
N GLU A 498 5.99 -10.26 -14.06
CA GLU A 498 5.18 -9.86 -12.90
C GLU A 498 4.83 -11.05 -11.99
N GLN A 499 4.48 -12.20 -12.58
CA GLN A 499 4.22 -13.43 -11.82
C GLN A 499 5.46 -13.92 -11.09
N ARG A 500 6.62 -13.96 -11.76
CA ARG A 500 7.90 -14.33 -11.13
C ARG A 500 8.27 -13.37 -10.00
N TRP A 501 8.05 -12.08 -10.19
CA TRP A 501 8.28 -11.08 -9.14
C TRP A 501 7.38 -11.32 -7.92
N LYS A 502 6.10 -11.61 -8.12
CA LYS A 502 5.16 -11.92 -7.03
C LYS A 502 5.57 -13.19 -6.27
N GLN A 503 5.91 -14.26 -6.99
CA GLN A 503 6.38 -15.51 -6.39
C GLN A 503 7.66 -15.29 -5.56
N GLN A 504 8.64 -14.53 -6.09
CA GLN A 504 9.87 -14.22 -5.35
C GLN A 504 9.61 -13.38 -4.09
N GLN A 505 8.66 -12.45 -4.12
CA GLN A 505 8.29 -11.65 -2.94
C GLN A 505 7.64 -12.52 -1.87
N GLU A 506 6.69 -13.36 -2.27
CA GLU A 506 6.00 -14.29 -1.37
C GLU A 506 6.97 -15.30 -0.75
N GLU A 507 7.84 -15.91 -1.56
CA GLU A 507 8.88 -16.83 -1.09
C GLU A 507 9.85 -16.15 -0.11
N LYS A 508 10.28 -14.92 -0.42
CA LYS A 508 11.16 -14.15 0.47
C LYS A 508 10.48 -13.81 1.80
N GLU A 509 9.19 -13.47 1.77
CA GLU A 509 8.41 -13.20 2.98
C GLU A 509 8.21 -14.46 3.82
N GLN A 510 7.86 -15.59 3.19
CA GLN A 510 7.74 -16.89 3.86
C GLN A 510 9.06 -17.30 4.49
N ARG A 511 10.18 -17.15 3.77
CA ARG A 511 11.51 -17.44 4.32
C ARG A 511 11.85 -16.54 5.50
N ARG A 512 11.49 -15.26 5.47
CA ARG A 512 11.67 -14.35 6.61
C ARG A 512 10.85 -14.82 7.82
N ARG A 513 9.57 -15.18 7.63
CA ARG A 513 8.70 -15.70 8.70
C ARG A 513 9.23 -17.01 9.29
N GLN A 514 9.74 -17.91 8.45
CA GLN A 514 10.37 -19.15 8.89
C GLN A 514 11.62 -18.88 9.73
N GLN A 515 12.52 -18.01 9.25
CA GLN A 515 13.72 -17.62 9.99
C GLN A 515 13.41 -16.96 11.33
N GLU A 516 12.41 -16.06 11.38
CA GLU A 516 11.95 -15.44 12.63
C GLU A 516 11.38 -16.49 13.60
N GLY A 517 10.59 -17.44 13.09
CA GLY A 517 10.04 -18.55 13.87
C GLY A 517 11.11 -19.51 14.41
N GLU A 518 12.10 -19.86 13.60
CA GLU A 518 13.26 -20.67 14.01
C GLU A 518 14.12 -19.96 15.05
N GLN A 519 14.43 -18.68 14.84
CA GLN A 519 15.16 -17.88 15.83
C GLN A 519 14.41 -17.82 17.16
N ARG A 520 13.09 -17.65 17.12
CA ARG A 520 12.26 -17.68 18.32
C ARG A 520 12.31 -19.04 19.02
N ARG A 521 12.19 -20.14 18.28
CA ARG A 521 12.34 -21.50 18.84
C ARG A 521 13.71 -21.73 19.46
N GLN A 522 14.79 -21.33 18.77
CA GLN A 522 16.15 -21.44 19.30
C GLN A 522 16.35 -20.60 20.56
N GLN A 523 15.74 -19.41 20.64
CA GLN A 523 15.75 -18.60 21.86
C GLN A 523 15.00 -19.29 23.00
N GLU A 524 13.81 -19.83 22.74
CA GLU A 524 13.01 -20.57 23.73
C GLU A 524 13.76 -21.82 24.23
N GLU A 525 14.38 -22.60 23.34
CA GLU A 525 15.25 -23.74 23.68
C GLU A 525 16.47 -23.28 24.47
N ARG A 526 17.09 -22.17 24.09
CA ARG A 526 18.22 -21.61 24.85
C ARG A 526 17.82 -21.30 26.29
N TYR A 527 16.56 -20.96 26.59
CA TYR A 527 16.13 -20.72 27.97
C TYR A 527 15.59 -21.98 28.69
N SER A 528 15.35 -23.08 27.98
CA SER A 528 14.83 -24.32 28.58
C SER A 528 15.92 -25.20 29.22
N TYR A 529 17.15 -25.19 28.69
CA TYR A 529 18.24 -26.06 29.18
C TYR A 529 19.14 -25.39 30.21
N GLY A 530 19.73 -26.13 31.16
CA GLY A 530 20.73 -25.62 32.11
C GLY A 530 20.15 -24.93 33.37
N PRO A 531 21.04 -24.44 34.27
CA PRO A 531 20.63 -23.83 35.53
C PRO A 531 19.87 -22.52 35.27
N TRP A 532 18.79 -22.33 36.04
CA TRP A 532 17.98 -21.12 35.97
C TRP A 532 18.43 -20.16 37.07
N THR A 533 19.24 -19.17 36.70
CA THR A 533 19.81 -18.17 37.61
C THR A 533 19.12 -16.82 37.44
N THR A 534 19.25 -15.93 38.42
CA THR A 534 18.73 -14.55 38.36
C THR A 534 19.21 -13.81 37.11
N GLN A 535 20.50 -13.94 36.77
CA GLN A 535 21.06 -13.31 35.57
C GLN A 535 20.39 -13.81 34.29
N ARG A 536 20.07 -15.10 34.22
CA ARG A 536 19.39 -15.70 33.07
C ARG A 536 17.92 -15.27 32.96
N ALA A 537 17.24 -15.14 34.10
CA ALA A 537 15.90 -14.58 34.15
C ALA A 537 15.90 -13.11 33.68
N LEU A 538 16.89 -12.32 34.11
CA LEU A 538 17.08 -10.92 33.67
C LEU A 538 17.35 -10.82 32.16
N GLU A 539 18.24 -11.66 31.62
CA GLU A 539 18.53 -11.72 30.19
C GLU A 539 17.27 -12.06 29.38
N ARG A 540 16.53 -13.10 29.78
CA ARG A 540 15.26 -13.46 29.14
C ARG A 540 14.27 -12.31 29.19
N TYR A 541 14.10 -11.68 30.35
CA TYR A 541 13.20 -10.54 30.49
C TYR A 541 13.58 -9.41 29.54
N LYS A 542 14.86 -9.04 29.43
CA LYS A 542 15.33 -7.99 28.52
C LYS A 542 15.06 -8.33 27.05
N THR A 543 15.40 -9.54 26.62
CA THR A 543 15.16 -9.99 25.24
C THR A 543 13.67 -9.99 24.89
N LEU A 544 12.83 -10.56 25.77
CA LEU A 544 11.37 -10.55 25.55
C LEU A 544 10.79 -9.15 25.65
N ALA A 545 11.33 -8.29 26.50
CA ALA A 545 10.90 -6.91 26.66
C ALA A 545 11.07 -6.09 25.39
N GLU A 546 12.22 -6.23 24.73
CA GLU A 546 12.52 -5.58 23.45
C GLU A 546 11.63 -6.13 22.34
N ALA A 547 11.51 -7.45 22.22
CA ALA A 547 10.64 -8.09 21.25
C ALA A 547 9.16 -7.68 21.46
N PHE A 548 8.69 -7.70 22.71
CA PHE A 548 7.34 -7.31 23.08
C PHE A 548 7.07 -5.85 22.78
N ASP A 549 8.03 -4.94 22.93
CA ASP A 549 7.86 -3.52 22.58
C ASP A 549 7.88 -3.28 21.07
N ALA A 550 8.58 -4.10 20.29
CA ALA A 550 8.68 -3.98 18.84
C ALA A 550 7.47 -4.57 18.08
N VAL A 551 6.83 -5.61 18.62
CA VAL A 551 5.73 -6.33 17.93
C VAL A 551 4.45 -5.50 17.87
N GLN A 552 3.77 -5.49 16.71
CA GLN A 552 2.39 -5.01 16.62
C GLN A 552 1.45 -6.21 16.76
N PHE A 553 0.61 -6.18 17.80
CA PHE A 553 -0.35 -7.24 18.07
C PHE A 553 -1.61 -7.05 17.20
N SER A 554 -2.03 -8.13 16.55
CA SER A 554 -3.20 -8.18 15.68
C SER A 554 -3.85 -9.56 15.80
N LEU A 555 -5.05 -9.74 15.26
CA LEU A 555 -5.70 -11.06 15.22
C LEU A 555 -4.89 -12.09 14.39
N GLU A 556 -4.09 -11.63 13.42
CA GLU A 556 -3.20 -12.51 12.64
C GLU A 556 -1.92 -12.89 13.41
N ASN A 557 -1.58 -12.13 14.45
CA ASN A 557 -0.40 -12.35 15.28
C ASN A 557 -0.79 -12.21 16.77
N PRO A 558 -1.54 -13.18 17.30
CA PRO A 558 -2.04 -13.14 18.67
C PRO A 558 -0.89 -13.15 19.67
N VAL A 559 -1.00 -12.37 20.75
CA VAL A 559 -0.05 -12.45 21.86
C VAL A 559 -0.16 -13.83 22.52
N SER A 560 0.98 -14.47 22.73
CA SER A 560 1.07 -15.74 23.48
C SER A 560 1.61 -15.45 24.88
N PHE A 561 1.18 -16.23 25.87
CA PHE A 561 1.61 -16.05 27.26
C PHE A 561 3.14 -15.99 27.42
N GLY A 562 3.86 -16.88 26.74
CA GLY A 562 5.33 -16.94 26.77
C GLY A 562 6.04 -15.77 26.09
N ALA A 563 5.35 -15.00 25.23
CA ALA A 563 5.90 -13.83 24.55
C ALA A 563 5.87 -12.56 25.41
N VAL A 564 5.08 -12.54 26.49
CA VAL A 564 5.02 -11.41 27.41
C VAL A 564 6.22 -11.49 28.37
N PRO A 565 6.95 -10.38 28.61
CA PRO A 565 8.14 -10.35 29.45
C PRO A 565 7.77 -10.33 30.94
N TRP A 566 7.27 -11.43 31.48
CA TRP A 566 6.90 -11.52 32.90
C TRP A 566 8.13 -11.37 33.81
N PRO A 567 8.16 -10.40 34.74
CA PRO A 567 9.28 -10.18 35.64
C PRO A 567 9.25 -11.17 36.82
N VAL A 568 9.52 -12.45 36.57
CA VAL A 568 9.51 -13.52 37.58
C VAL A 568 10.78 -14.37 37.53
N LEU A 569 11.12 -15.04 38.63
CA LEU A 569 12.27 -15.95 38.72
C LEU A 569 11.93 -17.40 38.31
N HIS A 570 10.69 -17.70 37.92
CA HIS A 570 10.28 -19.05 37.52
C HIS A 570 10.90 -19.47 36.17
N LYS A 571 11.17 -20.77 36.03
CA LYS A 571 11.71 -21.34 34.80
C LYS A 571 10.61 -21.47 33.73
N PRO A 572 10.85 -21.07 32.46
CA PRO A 572 9.82 -21.02 31.42
C PRO A 572 9.09 -22.34 31.18
N SER A 573 9.76 -23.49 31.38
CA SER A 573 9.18 -24.82 31.14
C SER A 573 8.08 -25.24 32.12
N ARG A 574 7.98 -24.59 33.29
CA ARG A 574 6.97 -24.89 34.32
C ARG A 574 6.13 -23.67 34.66
N PHE A 575 6.35 -22.57 33.96
CA PHE A 575 5.79 -21.28 34.29
C PHE A 575 4.44 -21.11 33.61
N THR A 576 3.41 -20.88 34.42
CA THR A 576 2.02 -20.72 34.05
C THR A 576 1.52 -19.33 34.45
N VAL A 577 0.30 -18.96 34.03
CA VAL A 577 -0.27 -17.63 34.34
C VAL A 577 -0.47 -17.45 35.85
N GLU A 578 -0.75 -18.53 36.57
CA GLU A 578 -0.99 -18.52 38.02
C GLU A 578 0.29 -18.21 38.82
N ASP A 579 1.46 -18.52 38.27
CA ASP A 579 2.76 -18.20 38.87
C ASP A 579 3.12 -16.70 38.79
N VAL A 580 2.25 -15.87 38.18
CA VAL A 580 2.40 -14.41 38.13
C VAL A 580 1.68 -13.78 39.32
N ASP A 581 2.25 -13.99 40.50
CA ASP A 581 1.78 -13.37 41.74
C ASP A 581 2.62 -12.14 42.13
N TRP A 582 2.13 -11.40 43.13
CA TRP A 582 2.80 -10.21 43.65
C TRP A 582 4.21 -10.52 44.16
N THR A 583 4.34 -11.59 44.93
CA THR A 583 5.58 -12.00 45.60
C THR A 583 6.68 -12.40 44.63
N ALA A 584 6.36 -13.08 43.53
CA ALA A 584 7.28 -13.49 42.49
C ALA A 584 7.84 -12.28 41.74
N VAL A 585 7.02 -11.25 41.52
CA VAL A 585 7.44 -9.99 40.89
C VAL A 585 8.40 -9.22 41.80
N GLU A 586 8.07 -9.06 43.09
CA GLU A 586 8.97 -8.41 44.04
C GLU A 586 10.29 -9.17 44.20
N ALA A 587 10.25 -10.51 44.30
CA ALA A 587 11.44 -11.34 44.39
C ALA A 587 12.35 -11.18 43.17
N PHE A 588 11.78 -11.07 41.96
CA PHE A 588 12.55 -10.80 40.75
C PHE A 588 13.26 -9.44 40.81
N PHE A 589 12.54 -8.35 41.13
CA PHE A 589 13.15 -7.02 41.19
C PHE A 589 14.18 -6.89 42.32
N ALA A 590 13.93 -7.49 43.48
CA ALA A 590 14.89 -7.56 44.57
C ALA A 590 16.19 -8.26 44.16
N ALA A 591 16.08 -9.41 43.47
CA ALA A 591 17.23 -10.15 42.98
C ALA A 591 17.96 -9.42 41.84
N VAL A 592 17.25 -8.73 40.95
CA VAL A 592 17.86 -7.95 39.85
C VAL A 592 18.60 -6.72 40.38
N ARG A 593 18.13 -6.10 41.47
CA ARG A 593 18.77 -4.94 42.10
C ARG A 593 20.23 -5.21 42.48
N THR A 594 20.59 -6.45 42.83
CA THR A 594 21.98 -6.82 43.18
C THR A 594 22.89 -7.01 41.97
N HIS A 595 22.33 -7.12 40.76
CA HIS A 595 23.07 -7.38 39.52
C HIS A 595 23.19 -6.15 38.60
N MET A 596 22.65 -5.00 39.00
CA MET A 596 22.64 -3.78 38.19
C MET A 596 23.08 -2.58 39.02
N ARG A 597 23.64 -1.57 38.35
CA ARG A 597 23.92 -0.27 38.99
C ARG A 597 22.60 0.42 39.33
N ALA A 598 22.60 1.27 40.37
CA ALA A 598 21.40 1.96 40.83
C ALA A 598 20.71 2.77 39.71
N ALA A 599 21.47 3.46 38.86
CA ALA A 599 20.94 4.20 37.72
C ALA A 599 20.29 3.28 36.67
N ASP A 600 20.93 2.16 36.32
CA ASP A 600 20.38 1.20 35.38
C ASP A 600 19.10 0.55 35.95
N TYR A 601 19.09 0.24 37.25
CA TYR A 601 17.93 -0.29 37.95
C TYR A 601 16.74 0.70 37.91
N LYS A 602 16.99 2.00 38.10
CA LYS A 602 15.99 3.06 37.94
C LYS A 602 15.34 3.03 36.56
N THR A 603 16.15 3.07 35.51
CA THR A 603 15.62 3.02 34.13
C THR A 603 14.89 1.71 33.84
N PHE A 604 15.36 0.60 34.42
CA PHE A 604 14.76 -0.72 34.27
C PHE A 604 13.36 -0.80 34.90
N VAL A 605 13.21 -0.32 36.14
CA VAL A 605 11.91 -0.25 36.85
C VAL A 605 10.95 0.70 36.14
N GLU A 606 11.41 1.88 35.71
CA GLU A 606 10.57 2.83 34.96
C GLU A 606 10.07 2.26 33.63
N LYS A 607 10.92 1.51 32.91
CA LYS A 607 10.52 0.82 31.67
C LYS A 607 9.53 -0.30 31.96
N GLY A 608 9.76 -1.08 33.02
CA GLY A 608 8.83 -2.12 33.48
C GLY A 608 7.45 -1.55 33.82
N HIS A 609 7.41 -0.51 34.65
CA HIS A 609 6.18 0.19 35.04
C HIS A 609 5.39 0.70 33.82
N ARG A 610 6.07 1.39 32.88
CA ARG A 610 5.44 1.85 31.63
C ARG A 610 4.95 0.70 30.75
N ARG A 611 5.66 -0.43 30.72
CA ARG A 611 5.31 -1.59 29.88
C ARG A 611 4.07 -2.31 30.37
N PHE A 612 3.91 -2.44 31.68
CA PHE A 612 2.75 -3.10 32.30
C PHE A 612 1.61 -2.13 32.63
N HIS A 613 1.72 -0.86 32.24
CA HIS A 613 0.63 0.10 32.44
C HIS A 613 -0.63 -0.35 31.66
N PRO A 614 -1.82 -0.43 32.31
CA PRO A 614 -3.05 -0.91 31.67
C PRO A 614 -3.40 -0.12 30.40
N ASP A 615 -3.16 1.20 30.43
CA ASP A 615 -3.44 2.06 29.29
C ASP A 615 -2.57 1.75 28.08
N ARG A 616 -1.30 1.37 28.29
CA ARG A 616 -0.41 0.98 27.20
C ARG A 616 -0.83 -0.36 26.58
N TRP A 617 -1.29 -1.31 27.40
CA TRP A 617 -1.83 -2.58 26.92
C TRP A 617 -3.10 -2.38 26.09
N ARG A 618 -3.99 -1.49 26.52
CA ARG A 618 -5.19 -1.10 25.75
C ARG A 618 -4.84 -0.40 24.44
N ALA A 619 -3.96 0.60 24.48
CA ALA A 619 -3.54 1.34 23.29
C ALA A 619 -2.88 0.44 22.23
N ARG A 620 -2.13 -0.58 22.66
CA ARG A 620 -1.48 -1.55 21.78
C ARG A 620 -2.35 -2.74 21.41
N ARG A 621 -3.60 -2.79 21.88
CA ARG A 621 -4.56 -3.88 21.62
C ARG A 621 -4.02 -5.27 21.97
N VAL A 622 -3.16 -5.36 23.00
CA VAL A 622 -2.50 -6.62 23.40
C VAL A 622 -3.54 -7.69 23.72
N LEU A 623 -4.49 -7.37 24.61
CA LEU A 623 -5.55 -8.30 25.02
C LEU A 623 -6.55 -8.61 23.88
N GLN A 624 -6.79 -7.65 22.98
CA GLN A 624 -7.69 -7.84 21.83
C GLN A 624 -7.10 -8.78 20.77
N SER A 625 -5.79 -9.03 20.80
CA SER A 625 -5.16 -9.98 19.90
C SER A 625 -5.32 -11.44 20.34
N VAL A 626 -5.68 -11.69 21.60
CA VAL A 626 -5.88 -13.05 22.13
C VAL A 626 -7.24 -13.57 21.68
N GLU A 627 -7.29 -14.71 21.01
CA GLU A 627 -8.53 -15.34 20.54
C GLU A 627 -9.35 -15.96 21.67
N ASP A 628 -8.68 -16.64 22.60
CA ASP A 628 -9.28 -17.29 23.77
C ASP A 628 -9.64 -16.26 24.86
N ASP A 629 -10.94 -16.17 25.17
CA ASP A 629 -11.49 -15.24 26.16
C ASP A 629 -11.04 -15.57 27.59
N GLU A 630 -10.86 -16.85 27.94
CA GLU A 630 -10.40 -17.27 29.27
C GLU A 630 -8.94 -16.87 29.47
N LEU A 631 -8.08 -17.21 28.50
CA LEU A 631 -6.69 -16.79 28.51
C LEU A 631 -6.55 -15.26 28.53
N ARG A 632 -7.42 -14.54 27.80
CA ARG A 632 -7.44 -13.07 27.80
C ARG A 632 -7.71 -12.52 29.20
N ALA A 633 -8.70 -13.06 29.91
CA ALA A 633 -9.03 -12.64 31.27
C ALA A 633 -7.86 -12.93 32.24
N CYS A 634 -7.25 -14.11 32.13
CA CYS A 634 -6.08 -14.48 32.95
C CYS A 634 -4.89 -13.55 32.69
N LEU A 635 -4.61 -13.20 31.42
CA LEU A 635 -3.54 -12.27 31.05
C LEU A 635 -3.79 -10.85 31.58
N GLU A 636 -5.04 -10.39 31.59
CA GLU A 636 -5.40 -9.08 32.14
C GLU A 636 -5.16 -9.03 33.65
N VAL A 637 -5.59 -10.05 34.39
CA VAL A 637 -5.34 -10.16 35.83
C VAL A 637 -3.83 -10.19 36.12
N ALA A 638 -3.08 -11.05 35.44
CA ALA A 638 -1.62 -11.16 35.61
C ALA A 638 -0.90 -9.83 35.31
N ALA A 639 -1.27 -9.14 34.22
CA ALA A 639 -0.69 -7.85 33.87
C ALA A 639 -0.99 -6.77 34.92
N ASN A 640 -2.21 -6.74 35.45
CA ASN A 640 -2.60 -5.83 36.51
C ASN A 640 -1.83 -6.13 37.81
N THR A 641 -1.65 -7.41 38.18
CA THR A 641 -0.83 -7.81 39.34
C THR A 641 0.60 -7.30 39.20
N VAL A 642 1.23 -7.48 38.03
CA VAL A 642 2.58 -6.97 37.77
C VAL A 642 2.62 -5.43 37.85
N ALA A 643 1.65 -4.76 37.25
CA ALA A 643 1.58 -3.29 37.27
C ALA A 643 1.49 -2.75 38.71
N GLN A 644 0.65 -3.37 39.54
CA GLN A 644 0.48 -2.98 40.93
C GLN A 644 1.73 -3.28 41.76
N ALA A 645 2.36 -4.44 41.58
CA ALA A 645 3.60 -4.82 42.28
C ALA A 645 4.79 -3.91 41.94
N ILE A 646 4.89 -3.45 40.68
CA ILE A 646 5.97 -2.53 40.26
C ILE A 646 5.74 -1.10 40.76
N THR A 647 4.48 -0.69 40.97
CA THR A 647 4.14 0.70 41.36
C THR A 647 4.88 1.20 42.62
N PRO A 648 4.92 0.48 43.76
CA PRO A 648 5.68 0.93 44.93
C PRO A 648 7.19 1.03 44.66
N LEU A 649 7.77 0.05 43.96
CA LEU A 649 9.18 0.05 43.57
C LEU A 649 9.53 1.27 42.70
N TRP A 650 8.66 1.61 41.74
CA TRP A 650 8.83 2.78 40.90
C TRP A 650 8.78 4.09 41.69
N ARG A 651 7.90 4.20 42.70
CA ARG A 651 7.82 5.38 43.57
C ARG A 651 9.08 5.54 44.42
N GLU A 652 9.58 4.45 45.02
CA GLU A 652 10.84 4.43 45.79
C GLU A 652 11.98 4.98 44.92
N VAL A 653 12.17 4.41 43.73
CA VAL A 653 13.29 4.76 42.87
C VAL A 653 13.14 6.14 42.19
N LYS A 654 11.92 6.68 42.13
CA LYS A 654 11.68 8.06 41.68
C LYS A 654 11.97 9.08 42.79
N SER A 655 11.79 8.70 44.06
CA SER A 655 12.08 9.55 45.22
C SER A 655 13.57 9.64 45.56
N THR A 656 14.35 8.60 45.19
CA THR A 656 15.81 8.61 45.18
C THR A 656 16.36 9.25 43.92
#